data_AF-A0A941LHN0-F1
#
_entry.id   AF-A0A941LHN0-F1
#
_cell.length_a   1.000
_cell.length_b   1.000
_cell.length_c   1.000
_cell.angle_alpha   90.00
_cell.angle_beta   90.00
_cell.angle_gamma   90.00
#
_symmetry.space_group_name_H-M   'P 1'
#
loop_
_entity.id
_entity.type
_entity.pdbx_description
1 polymer ?
#
loop_
_entity_poly.entity_id
_entity_poly.type
_entity_poly.pdbx_seq_one_letter_code
_entity_poly.pdbx_strand_id
1 'polypeptide(L)'
;MANTQSGKVSWSTSDGWDVRATGAARGGRRAASEPPDPFLANLTGTKRWQIEQTLTATPKARRGDGTPAPLTVDVEGGTDDIYVVMTRYASGAIRFHMPSEPARRGKRRGTRTVYRFLIPVPPAPVPEAGGRRGFISAAIKTVVLKVAGKIADYALAKLALLWETTTWKLKDRREGWLAVTPEGLASNDVLPAADLQTLSTTGRNLLFIHGTFSSTTAAFKELAKTQGRNGKTLFTELQEVYGNRIYGFDHFTLSRTPEENVRMLLEALPERPTTFDVITHSRGGLVLRHLVERRERFGTLADRFAVGRAVLVASPNGGTPLASPDHVTQYTNWLSNVMELFPENPFTTGVEFVSEALSWIARRLVGSLPGLASMDNNGDIIRALQDAPGPPGEAYSALVANFEPDGALLQRIIDAGADLFFPTANDLVVPTEGGWRVDPGTETAAIPGSRVGCFGLGGNLVQQQPVNHVNFFQDPGTVDFLVRALRGQPQPATPIDLEHDLPSGRRRGAARIESPSPAVAATPREEPTATQPALPPQRVSAPVTSLTPSPEPDDVFHIALIAPKQGADVAQLIATFRNARVMEHLHTGGEQRNVATSRRNTAGHAPTQWDRIKAGQAHIQGYINGDPAYPQLPNETELQQMGGALFTALLPGQVRRLYDAARSEQVSQRLNLIFTSDIGWIADQSWEFIYDPDRRTFLALEEVNFTRNVLTAIPAERIPARPTMRILVVVAQPLGLGTLSVEEEADVIRSGFRRLLDAGLAEVELLLDATPELLHRTLESATAPIDVLHFIGHGEYNKQTDCGYLIFENQDGGEQRLDSSTLRQIVCRRGIRLVCLNACETGRGGRQDFSRGVAQALIAGGVPAVVANQYPVLDVSATAFSRYFYWALAMGHSIGDAAREARVSVNYSISGEAIDWAVPVVFARNPAQHLCLPRTAAEYERTRSAAVRSRRRAVENRTRIGIWNAHRMIPHLPDICERLTRAQTQYAFEPVSFPAPIGTWRREQEKDQAFVVAETLYERLKTKPKELAVEQLICMINFPLKDARTSYLYYWRRDPLIVTSTFELLEQLNERDYTVERMMAHLAAAVVAGIPPHPRRVGPADCPLFYNEKRDIRSIAGRLTFCANCRKQFTDKDAKQRLQAAEQILAAYP
;
A
#
# COMPACT_ATOMS: atom_id res chain seq x y z
N MET A 1 27.08 -56.17 -20.51
CA MET A 1 26.79 -54.77 -20.89
C MET A 1 25.53 -54.35 -20.15
N ALA A 2 25.70 -53.61 -19.06
CA ALA A 2 24.62 -53.19 -18.18
C ALA A 2 23.93 -51.95 -18.75
N ASN A 3 22.79 -52.14 -19.43
CA ASN A 3 21.85 -51.06 -19.69
C ASN A 3 21.05 -50.82 -18.42
N THR A 4 21.54 -49.94 -17.55
CA THR A 4 20.72 -49.29 -16.50
C THR A 4 19.59 -48.53 -17.18
N GLN A 5 18.39 -49.13 -17.21
CA GLN A 5 17.16 -48.46 -17.63
C GLN A 5 16.94 -47.23 -16.73
N SER A 6 16.72 -46.10 -17.38
CA SER A 6 16.36 -44.79 -16.81
C SER A 6 15.16 -44.88 -15.87
N GLY A 7 15.08 -43.94 -14.93
CA GLY A 7 14.06 -43.91 -13.88
C GLY A 7 12.64 -43.98 -14.46
N LYS A 8 11.82 -44.90 -13.94
CA LYS A 8 10.38 -44.90 -14.21
C LYS A 8 9.78 -43.68 -13.51
N VAL A 9 9.54 -42.59 -14.26
CA VAL A 9 8.65 -41.53 -13.79
C VAL A 9 7.25 -42.14 -13.69
N SER A 10 6.74 -42.37 -12.47
CA SER A 10 5.37 -42.84 -12.24
C SER A 10 4.48 -41.65 -11.91
N TRP A 11 3.72 -41.16 -12.88
CA TRP A 11 2.73 -40.12 -12.65
C TRP A 11 1.47 -40.72 -12.02
N SER A 12 1.06 -40.28 -10.83
CA SER A 12 -0.34 -40.39 -10.41
C SER A 12 -1.06 -39.14 -10.91
N THR A 13 -1.82 -39.28 -11.99
CA THR A 13 -2.69 -38.18 -12.44
C THR A 13 -3.69 -37.90 -11.33
N SER A 14 -3.71 -36.69 -10.79
CA SER A 14 -4.88 -36.18 -10.08
C SER A 14 -6.12 -36.40 -10.96
N ASP A 15 -7.21 -36.93 -10.40
CA ASP A 15 -8.47 -37.21 -11.09
C ASP A 15 -8.97 -35.95 -11.81
N GLY A 16 -8.68 -35.80 -13.11
CA GLY A 16 -9.01 -34.59 -13.87
C GLY A 16 -8.17 -34.28 -15.12
N TRP A 17 -7.07 -34.99 -15.37
CA TRP A 17 -6.18 -34.71 -16.50
C TRP A 17 -6.01 -35.90 -17.46
N ASP A 18 -5.93 -35.62 -18.76
CA ASP A 18 -5.44 -36.52 -19.80
C ASP A 18 -4.01 -36.09 -20.15
N VAL A 19 -3.04 -36.86 -19.66
CA VAL A 19 -1.61 -36.58 -19.82
C VAL A 19 -1.05 -37.58 -20.81
N ARG A 20 -0.51 -37.07 -21.92
CA ARG A 20 0.15 -37.90 -22.92
C ARG A 20 1.65 -37.67 -22.84
N ALA A 21 2.38 -38.75 -22.61
CA ALA A 21 3.83 -38.78 -22.80
C ALA A 21 4.12 -38.70 -24.31
N THR A 22 4.87 -37.69 -24.75
CA THR A 22 5.51 -37.76 -26.06
C THR A 22 6.63 -38.79 -25.96
N GLY A 23 6.43 -39.95 -26.60
CA GLY A 23 7.38 -41.05 -26.54
C GLY A 23 8.73 -40.62 -27.12
N ALA A 24 9.82 -40.94 -26.41
CA ALA A 24 11.15 -40.95 -27.00
C ALA A 24 11.09 -41.83 -28.26
N ALA A 25 11.47 -41.27 -29.40
CA ALA A 25 11.37 -41.92 -30.71
C ALA A 25 12.08 -43.29 -30.70
N ARG A 26 11.34 -44.36 -30.46
CA ARG A 26 11.73 -45.70 -30.86
C ARG A 26 11.42 -45.81 -32.34
N GLY A 27 12.46 -46.09 -33.12
CA GLY A 27 12.48 -46.00 -34.56
C GLY A 27 11.30 -46.69 -35.26
N GLY A 28 10.90 -46.10 -36.38
CA GLY A 28 10.04 -46.76 -37.37
C GLY A 28 8.65 -46.16 -37.55
N ARG A 29 8.55 -44.87 -37.91
CA ARG A 29 7.64 -44.29 -38.94
C ARG A 29 7.50 -42.77 -38.70
N ARG A 30 7.73 -41.98 -39.76
CA ARG A 30 7.64 -40.52 -39.76
C ARG A 30 6.20 -40.06 -39.47
N ALA A 31 5.89 -39.80 -38.21
CA ALA A 31 4.94 -38.76 -37.86
C ALA A 31 5.70 -37.42 -37.87
N ALA A 32 5.11 -36.37 -38.45
CA ALA A 32 5.69 -35.03 -38.44
C ALA A 32 5.89 -34.59 -36.97
N SER A 33 7.13 -34.63 -36.49
CA SER A 33 7.50 -34.15 -35.17
C SER A 33 7.46 -32.63 -35.18
N GLU A 34 6.77 -32.01 -34.22
CA GLU A 34 6.92 -30.58 -33.95
C GLU A 34 8.41 -30.22 -33.83
N PRO A 35 8.83 -29.03 -34.32
CA PRO A 35 10.19 -28.57 -34.13
C PRO A 35 10.53 -28.52 -32.62
N PRO A 36 11.73 -28.99 -32.21
CA PRO A 36 12.13 -28.97 -30.80
C PRO A 36 12.16 -27.53 -30.29
N ASP A 37 11.66 -27.32 -29.08
CA ASP A 37 11.68 -26.02 -28.41
C ASP A 37 13.13 -25.50 -28.35
N PRO A 38 13.44 -24.34 -28.96
CA PRO A 38 14.80 -23.79 -29.02
C PRO A 38 15.43 -23.63 -27.65
N PHE A 39 14.63 -23.30 -26.63
CA PHE A 39 15.09 -23.17 -25.26
C PHE A 39 15.52 -24.52 -24.68
N LEU A 40 14.72 -25.57 -24.85
CA LEU A 40 15.04 -26.93 -24.37
C LEU A 40 16.21 -27.55 -25.13
N ALA A 41 16.31 -27.31 -26.45
CA ALA A 41 17.44 -27.74 -27.27
C ALA A 41 18.75 -27.13 -26.75
N ASN A 42 18.72 -25.84 -26.43
CA ASN A 42 19.87 -25.16 -25.84
C ASN A 42 20.14 -25.63 -24.38
N LEU A 43 19.09 -25.92 -23.59
CA LEU A 43 19.21 -26.31 -22.18
C LEU A 43 19.82 -27.70 -22.04
N THR A 44 19.36 -28.64 -22.85
CA THR A 44 19.93 -29.99 -22.96
C THR A 44 21.27 -30.00 -23.68
N GLY A 45 21.51 -29.06 -24.61
CA GLY A 45 22.81 -28.79 -25.23
C GLY A 45 23.92 -28.52 -24.21
N THR A 46 23.57 -27.99 -23.02
CA THR A 46 24.52 -27.82 -21.90
C THR A 46 25.01 -29.12 -21.27
N LYS A 47 24.41 -30.28 -21.61
CA LYS A 47 24.65 -31.62 -21.01
C LYS A 47 24.37 -31.72 -19.50
N ARG A 48 23.83 -30.67 -18.87
CA ARG A 48 23.53 -30.61 -17.42
C ARG A 48 22.15 -31.09 -17.05
N TRP A 49 21.25 -31.03 -18.02
CA TRP A 49 19.86 -31.40 -17.86
C TRP A 49 19.55 -32.53 -18.79
N GLN A 50 19.04 -33.60 -18.23
CA GLN A 50 18.47 -34.69 -18.99
C GLN A 50 16.95 -34.50 -18.96
N ILE A 51 16.34 -34.43 -20.15
CA ILE A 51 14.90 -34.53 -20.26
C ILE A 51 14.56 -35.98 -19.94
N GLU A 52 14.02 -36.21 -18.74
CA GLU A 52 13.54 -37.55 -18.36
C GLU A 52 12.22 -37.84 -19.06
N GLN A 53 11.34 -36.83 -19.14
CA GLN A 53 10.03 -36.99 -19.74
C GLN A 53 9.49 -35.64 -20.23
N THR A 54 8.93 -35.64 -21.43
CA THR A 54 8.04 -34.57 -21.89
C THR A 54 6.60 -35.07 -21.80
N LEU A 55 5.75 -34.24 -21.23
CA LEU A 55 4.35 -34.51 -20.97
C LEU A 55 3.53 -33.40 -21.61
N THR A 56 2.54 -33.78 -22.40
CA THR A 56 1.50 -32.87 -22.85
C THR A 56 0.27 -33.14 -22.00
N ALA A 57 -0.06 -32.20 -21.12
CA ALA A 57 -1.21 -32.30 -20.24
C ALA A 57 -2.39 -31.53 -20.84
N THR A 58 -3.52 -32.23 -20.97
CA THR A 58 -4.80 -31.67 -21.41
C THR A 58 -5.87 -31.97 -20.36
N PRO A 59 -6.69 -31.00 -19.96
CA PRO A 59 -7.71 -31.24 -18.93
C PRO A 59 -8.80 -32.19 -19.46
N LYS A 60 -9.21 -33.19 -18.65
CA LYS A 60 -10.39 -34.02 -18.94
C LYS A 60 -11.63 -33.19 -18.62
N ALA A 61 -12.29 -32.66 -19.65
CA ALA A 61 -13.52 -31.91 -19.46
C ALA A 61 -14.59 -32.77 -18.77
N ARG A 62 -14.96 -32.45 -17.52
CA ARG A 62 -16.26 -32.83 -16.95
C ARG A 62 -17.21 -31.63 -17.07
N ARG A 63 -18.39 -31.87 -17.64
CA ARG A 63 -19.48 -30.88 -17.65
C ARG A 63 -19.82 -30.53 -16.20
N GLY A 64 -19.63 -29.27 -15.83
CA GLY A 64 -20.22 -28.70 -14.61
C GLY A 64 -19.30 -28.51 -13.39
N ASP A 65 -18.00 -28.81 -13.45
CA ASP A 65 -17.09 -28.56 -12.33
C ASP A 65 -16.07 -27.45 -12.60
N GLY A 66 -15.66 -26.76 -11.53
CA GLY A 66 -14.77 -25.60 -11.49
C GLY A 66 -13.34 -25.84 -11.97
N THR A 67 -12.41 -24.99 -11.53
CA THR A 67 -10.98 -25.00 -11.92
C THR A 67 -10.41 -26.41 -12.02
N PRO A 68 -9.75 -26.79 -13.13
CA PRO A 68 -9.06 -28.06 -13.14
C PRO A 68 -8.04 -28.05 -11.99
N ALA A 69 -8.07 -29.09 -11.15
CA ALA A 69 -7.16 -29.24 -10.02
C ALA A 69 -5.70 -29.02 -10.50
N PRO A 70 -4.83 -28.40 -9.67
CA PRO A 70 -3.43 -28.19 -10.04
C PRO A 70 -2.82 -29.50 -10.52
N LEU A 71 -2.10 -29.43 -11.65
CA LEU A 71 -1.49 -30.61 -12.25
C LEU A 71 -0.41 -31.11 -11.28
N THR A 72 -0.69 -32.25 -10.64
CA THR A 72 0.28 -32.89 -9.75
C THR A 72 1.16 -33.81 -10.57
N VAL A 73 2.48 -33.61 -10.49
CA VAL A 73 3.46 -34.47 -11.13
C VAL A 73 4.30 -35.11 -10.04
N ASP A 74 4.14 -36.42 -9.84
CA ASP A 74 4.99 -37.20 -8.94
C ASP A 74 6.12 -37.85 -9.77
N VAL A 75 7.36 -37.69 -9.32
CA VAL A 75 8.55 -38.22 -9.97
C VAL A 75 9.27 -39.17 -9.01
N GLU A 76 9.39 -40.44 -9.39
CA GLU A 76 10.17 -41.44 -8.64
C GLU A 76 11.62 -41.44 -9.13
N GLY A 77 12.56 -41.17 -8.21
CA GLY A 77 14.00 -41.16 -8.49
C GLY A 77 14.82 -41.79 -7.37
N GLY A 78 16.13 -41.83 -7.55
CA GLY A 78 17.06 -42.17 -6.48
C GLY A 78 17.06 -41.11 -5.36
N THR A 79 17.62 -41.47 -4.21
CA THR A 79 17.80 -40.55 -3.07
C THR A 79 18.64 -39.33 -3.40
N ASP A 80 19.52 -39.45 -4.40
CA ASP A 80 20.51 -38.43 -4.76
C ASP A 80 20.16 -37.72 -6.09
N ASP A 81 19.00 -38.06 -6.67
CA ASP A 81 18.51 -37.48 -7.91
C ASP A 81 17.72 -36.19 -7.63
N ILE A 82 17.89 -35.18 -8.47
CA ILE A 82 17.17 -33.91 -8.36
C ILE A 82 16.38 -33.65 -9.62
N TYR A 83 15.12 -33.26 -9.42
CA TYR A 83 14.16 -32.98 -10.48
C TYR A 83 13.64 -31.54 -10.37
N VAL A 84 13.46 -30.91 -11.53
CA VAL A 84 12.76 -29.63 -11.70
C VAL A 84 11.74 -29.81 -12.81
N VAL A 85 10.55 -29.24 -12.64
CA VAL A 85 9.53 -29.30 -13.68
C VAL A 85 9.41 -27.95 -14.38
N MET A 86 9.66 -27.93 -15.69
CA MET A 86 9.45 -26.76 -16.53
C MET A 86 8.08 -26.85 -17.21
N THR A 87 7.32 -25.78 -17.19
CA THR A 87 6.03 -25.68 -17.89
C THR A 87 6.07 -24.56 -18.90
N ARG A 88 5.70 -24.88 -20.15
CA ARG A 88 5.45 -23.90 -21.19
C ARG A 88 3.94 -23.79 -21.41
N TYR A 89 3.42 -22.59 -21.19
CA TYR A 89 2.02 -22.26 -21.41
C TYR A 89 1.77 -21.86 -22.87
N ALA A 90 0.50 -21.85 -23.26
CA ALA A 90 0.08 -21.49 -24.62
C ALA A 90 0.41 -20.04 -25.02
N SER A 91 0.60 -19.16 -24.03
CA SER A 91 1.10 -17.78 -24.21
C SER A 91 2.58 -17.71 -24.60
N GLY A 92 3.29 -18.84 -24.59
CA GLY A 92 4.75 -18.88 -24.77
C GLY A 92 5.54 -18.74 -23.47
N ALA A 93 4.89 -18.37 -22.36
CA ALA A 93 5.51 -18.19 -21.05
C ALA A 93 6.11 -19.49 -20.49
N ILE A 94 7.29 -19.38 -19.87
CA ILE A 94 8.04 -20.48 -19.26
C ILE A 94 8.07 -20.30 -17.75
N ARG A 95 7.70 -21.34 -17.00
CA ARG A 95 7.82 -21.37 -15.54
C ARG A 95 8.55 -22.62 -15.06
N PHE A 96 9.22 -22.51 -13.92
CA PHE A 96 9.90 -23.60 -13.25
C PHE A 96 9.23 -23.89 -11.91
N HIS A 97 9.03 -25.18 -11.62
CA HIS A 97 8.37 -25.67 -10.41
C HIS A 97 9.31 -26.58 -9.64
N MET A 98 9.38 -26.34 -8.33
CA MET A 98 10.17 -27.12 -7.37
C MET A 98 9.30 -28.16 -6.66
N PRO A 99 9.90 -29.19 -6.03
CA PRO A 99 9.12 -30.15 -5.25
C PRO A 99 8.40 -29.43 -4.10
N SER A 100 7.08 -29.61 -4.00
CA SER A 100 6.23 -28.93 -3.02
C SER A 100 6.25 -29.59 -1.64
N GLU A 101 6.77 -30.81 -1.53
CA GLU A 101 6.94 -31.54 -0.28
C GLU A 101 8.37 -32.09 -0.17
N PRO A 102 8.95 -32.15 1.05
CA PRO A 102 10.22 -32.83 1.26
C PRO A 102 10.10 -34.30 0.86
N ALA A 103 11.13 -34.79 0.18
CA ALA A 103 11.22 -36.12 -0.40
C ALA A 103 10.81 -37.22 0.61
N ARG A 104 9.72 -37.95 0.33
CA ARG A 104 9.22 -39.02 1.22
C ARG A 104 9.80 -40.37 0.79
N ARG A 105 10.29 -41.15 1.77
CA ARG A 105 10.66 -42.57 1.55
C ARG A 105 9.42 -43.38 1.17
N GLY A 106 9.47 -44.07 0.04
CA GLY A 106 8.36 -44.91 -0.43
C GLY A 106 7.99 -46.04 0.53
N LYS A 107 6.71 -46.43 0.56
CA LYS A 107 6.15 -47.50 1.42
C LYS A 107 6.65 -48.93 1.07
N ARG A 108 7.44 -49.13 0.02
CA ARG A 108 8.04 -50.44 -0.33
C ARG A 108 9.54 -50.41 -0.03
N ARG A 109 10.07 -51.48 0.58
CA ARG A 109 11.51 -51.69 0.82
C ARG A 109 12.32 -51.45 -0.46
N GLY A 110 13.08 -50.36 -0.53
CA GLY A 110 14.16 -50.15 -1.51
C GLY A 110 14.27 -48.71 -2.06
N THR A 111 15.36 -48.02 -1.67
CA THR A 111 16.16 -46.97 -2.39
C THR A 111 15.52 -45.89 -3.27
N ARG A 112 14.19 -45.77 -3.35
CA ARG A 112 13.50 -44.79 -4.20
C ARG A 112 12.76 -43.72 -3.40
N THR A 113 12.88 -42.49 -3.86
CA THR A 113 12.31 -41.28 -3.28
C THR A 113 11.28 -40.70 -4.24
N VAL A 114 10.15 -40.25 -3.70
CA VAL A 114 9.09 -39.59 -4.49
C VAL A 114 9.21 -38.08 -4.34
N TYR A 115 9.35 -37.38 -5.47
CA TYR A 115 9.34 -35.92 -5.56
C TYR A 115 8.01 -35.45 -6.13
N ARG A 116 7.24 -34.70 -5.35
CA ARG A 116 5.92 -34.19 -5.76
C ARG A 116 6.01 -32.75 -6.23
N PHE A 117 5.49 -32.46 -7.42
CA PHE A 117 5.41 -31.11 -7.99
C PHE A 117 3.95 -30.71 -8.13
N LEU A 118 3.62 -29.50 -7.67
CA LEU A 118 2.30 -28.89 -7.85
C LEU A 118 2.42 -27.80 -8.90
N ILE A 119 1.84 -28.03 -10.07
CA ILE A 119 1.87 -27.08 -11.17
C ILE A 119 0.54 -26.31 -11.19
N PRO A 120 0.55 -25.01 -10.86
CA PRO A 120 -0.61 -24.16 -11.09
C PRO A 120 -0.91 -24.08 -12.58
N VAL A 121 -2.18 -24.33 -12.91
CA VAL A 121 -2.70 -24.32 -14.27
C VAL A 121 -3.51 -23.03 -14.44
N PRO A 122 -3.06 -22.06 -15.26
CA PRO A 122 -3.91 -20.98 -15.70
C PRO A 122 -4.97 -21.58 -16.64
N PRO A 123 -6.27 -21.30 -16.42
CA PRO A 123 -7.30 -21.84 -17.30
C PRO A 123 -7.10 -21.45 -18.77
N ALA A 124 -7.56 -22.29 -19.69
CA ALA A 124 -7.47 -21.99 -21.12
C ALA A 124 -8.40 -20.81 -21.47
N PRO A 125 -8.01 -19.93 -22.42
CA PRO A 125 -8.90 -18.88 -22.90
C PRO A 125 -10.13 -19.49 -23.58
N VAL A 126 -11.30 -18.97 -23.26
CA VAL A 126 -12.57 -19.36 -23.91
C VAL A 126 -12.65 -18.65 -25.26
N PRO A 127 -12.99 -19.32 -26.38
CA PRO A 127 -13.18 -18.62 -27.65
C PRO A 127 -14.38 -17.67 -27.58
N GLU A 128 -14.23 -16.46 -28.11
CA GLU A 128 -15.31 -15.47 -28.26
C GLU A 128 -16.52 -16.01 -29.02
N ALA A 129 -17.71 -15.52 -28.66
CA ALA A 129 -18.98 -15.88 -29.29
C ALA A 129 -19.04 -15.37 -30.74
N GLY A 130 -18.70 -16.23 -31.71
CA GLY A 130 -18.84 -15.96 -33.15
C GLY A 130 -17.96 -16.82 -34.05
N GLY A 131 -16.88 -17.41 -33.51
CA GLY A 131 -16.02 -18.35 -34.25
C GLY A 131 -16.61 -19.76 -34.32
N ARG A 132 -16.57 -20.38 -35.51
CA ARG A 132 -17.01 -21.77 -35.74
C ARG A 132 -16.45 -22.72 -34.68
N ARG A 133 -17.34 -23.55 -34.10
CA ARG A 133 -17.09 -24.57 -33.07
C ARG A 133 -15.87 -25.45 -33.39
N GLY A 134 -14.79 -25.24 -32.64
CA GLY A 134 -13.66 -26.15 -32.50
C GLY A 134 -12.99 -25.90 -31.14
N PHE A 135 -13.11 -26.84 -30.21
CA PHE A 135 -12.54 -26.72 -28.87
C PHE A 135 -11.02 -26.94 -28.94
N ILE A 136 -10.24 -25.88 -28.86
CA ILE A 136 -8.80 -25.96 -28.59
C ILE A 136 -8.60 -25.55 -27.14
N SER A 137 -8.74 -26.49 -26.21
CA SER A 137 -8.19 -26.32 -24.85
C SER A 137 -6.67 -26.38 -24.99
N ALA A 138 -5.99 -25.25 -24.84
CA ALA A 138 -4.56 -25.19 -25.13
C ALA A 138 -3.78 -26.15 -24.20
N ALA A 139 -3.00 -27.05 -24.80
CA ALA A 139 -2.23 -28.05 -24.08
C ALA A 139 -1.06 -27.40 -23.32
N ILE A 140 -0.83 -27.83 -22.06
CA ILE A 140 0.36 -27.42 -21.31
C ILE A 140 1.47 -28.41 -21.61
N LYS A 141 2.58 -27.91 -22.15
CA LYS A 141 3.79 -28.71 -22.32
C LYS A 141 4.58 -28.65 -21.02
N THR A 142 4.68 -29.78 -20.35
CA THR A 142 5.42 -29.95 -19.10
C THR A 142 6.63 -30.82 -19.37
N VAL A 143 7.81 -30.39 -18.93
CA VAL A 143 9.07 -31.08 -19.15
C VAL A 143 9.69 -31.36 -17.80
N VAL A 144 9.86 -32.64 -17.50
CA VAL A 144 10.54 -33.10 -16.30
C VAL A 144 12.04 -33.11 -16.62
N LEU A 145 12.75 -32.19 -15.99
CA LEU A 145 14.18 -32.02 -16.12
C LEU A 145 14.86 -32.66 -14.92
N LYS A 146 15.80 -33.57 -15.19
CA LYS A 146 16.68 -34.14 -14.18
C LYS A 146 18.05 -33.50 -14.28
N VAL A 147 18.62 -33.12 -13.14
CA VAL A 147 20.01 -32.69 -13.06
C VAL A 147 20.93 -33.88 -13.34
N ALA A 148 21.85 -33.74 -14.28
CA ALA A 148 22.82 -34.78 -14.62
C ALA A 148 23.88 -34.91 -13.51
N GLY A 149 24.09 -36.15 -13.04
CA GLY A 149 25.09 -36.53 -12.02
C GLY A 149 24.49 -37.01 -10.70
N LYS A 150 25.20 -37.89 -9.97
CA LYS A 150 24.82 -38.35 -8.62
C LYS A 150 25.43 -37.41 -7.57
N ILE A 151 24.65 -37.02 -6.56
CA ILE A 151 25.16 -36.25 -5.43
C ILE A 151 25.62 -37.22 -4.35
N ALA A 152 26.93 -37.38 -4.20
CA ALA A 152 27.49 -37.94 -2.99
C ALA A 152 27.45 -36.88 -1.86
N ASP A 153 27.35 -37.34 -0.61
CA ASP A 153 27.32 -36.53 0.62
C ASP A 153 28.54 -35.59 0.74
N TYR A 154 28.50 -34.43 0.08
CA TYR A 154 29.51 -33.38 0.15
C TYR A 154 28.88 -32.09 0.66
N ALA A 155 29.61 -31.36 1.51
CA ALA A 155 29.20 -30.02 1.97
C ALA A 155 28.86 -29.09 0.79
N LEU A 156 27.80 -28.29 0.92
CA LEU A 156 27.22 -27.49 -0.18
C LEU A 156 28.24 -26.57 -0.88
N ALA A 157 29.18 -26.00 -0.13
CA ALA A 157 30.28 -25.21 -0.69
C ALA A 157 31.24 -26.04 -1.57
N LYS A 158 31.54 -27.29 -1.19
CA LYS A 158 32.34 -28.22 -2.01
C LYS A 158 31.61 -28.63 -3.28
N LEU A 159 30.29 -28.80 -3.22
CA LEU A 159 29.47 -29.10 -4.40
C LEU A 159 29.43 -27.91 -5.38
N ALA A 160 29.24 -26.69 -4.88
CA ALA A 160 29.32 -25.48 -5.69
C ALA A 160 30.71 -25.32 -6.34
N LEU A 161 31.79 -25.59 -5.58
CA LEU A 161 33.16 -25.52 -6.08
C LEU A 161 33.43 -26.55 -7.18
N LEU A 162 33.10 -27.83 -6.95
CA LEU A 162 33.21 -28.90 -7.95
C LEU A 162 32.41 -28.58 -9.21
N TRP A 163 31.24 -27.96 -9.05
CA TRP A 163 30.36 -27.57 -10.13
C TRP A 163 30.90 -26.36 -10.92
N GLU A 164 31.33 -25.28 -10.28
CA GLU A 164 31.95 -24.13 -10.96
C GLU A 164 33.22 -24.58 -11.71
N THR A 165 34.02 -25.46 -11.10
CA THR A 165 35.21 -26.07 -11.73
C THR A 165 34.86 -26.86 -12.99
N THR A 166 33.81 -27.68 -12.94
CA THR A 166 33.39 -28.51 -14.10
C THR A 166 32.81 -27.64 -15.22
N THR A 167 32.03 -26.63 -14.85
CA THR A 167 31.45 -25.64 -15.75
C THR A 167 32.51 -24.91 -16.55
N TRP A 168 33.54 -24.44 -15.86
CA TRP A 168 34.60 -23.66 -16.46
C TRP A 168 35.48 -24.52 -17.35
N LYS A 169 35.81 -25.75 -16.93
CA LYS A 169 36.50 -26.74 -17.77
C LYS A 169 35.75 -27.05 -19.08
N LEU A 170 34.42 -27.14 -19.05
CA LEU A 170 33.61 -27.37 -20.26
C LEU A 170 33.66 -26.20 -21.25
N LYS A 171 33.88 -24.98 -20.75
CA LYS A 171 33.99 -23.75 -21.56
C LYS A 171 35.44 -23.34 -21.82
N ASP A 172 36.39 -24.23 -21.53
CA ASP A 172 37.84 -23.98 -21.58
C ASP A 172 38.28 -22.71 -20.84
N ARG A 173 37.57 -22.39 -19.74
CA ARG A 173 37.84 -21.24 -18.88
C ARG A 173 38.74 -21.63 -17.72
N ARG A 174 39.53 -20.68 -17.25
CA ARG A 174 40.40 -20.82 -16.08
C ARG A 174 40.18 -19.69 -15.10
N GLU A 175 40.34 -19.98 -13.82
CA GLU A 175 40.45 -18.95 -12.79
C GLU A 175 41.82 -18.26 -12.85
N GLY A 176 41.88 -17.04 -12.31
CA GLY A 176 43.09 -16.27 -12.18
C GLY A 176 43.18 -15.12 -13.17
N TRP A 177 44.40 -14.63 -13.34
CA TRP A 177 44.68 -13.42 -14.11
C TRP A 177 44.73 -13.69 -15.61
N LEU A 178 44.03 -12.85 -16.37
CA LEU A 178 43.90 -12.93 -17.82
C LEU A 178 44.44 -11.65 -18.47
N ALA A 179 45.12 -11.78 -19.60
CA ALA A 179 45.49 -10.64 -20.43
C ALA A 179 44.31 -10.27 -21.34
N VAL A 180 43.98 -8.97 -21.38
CA VAL A 180 42.81 -8.45 -22.08
C VAL A 180 43.24 -7.59 -23.26
N THR A 181 42.78 -7.95 -24.46
CA THR A 181 42.91 -7.13 -25.68
C THR A 181 41.53 -6.85 -26.28
N PRO A 182 41.37 -5.76 -27.04
CA PRO A 182 40.08 -5.47 -27.70
C PRO A 182 39.66 -6.60 -28.64
N GLU A 183 40.59 -7.20 -29.39
CA GLU A 183 40.30 -8.33 -30.28
C GLU A 183 39.86 -9.57 -29.49
N GLY A 184 40.58 -9.89 -28.40
CA GLY A 184 40.27 -11.05 -27.56
C GLY A 184 38.94 -10.93 -26.82
N LEU A 185 38.55 -9.71 -26.43
CA LEU A 185 37.21 -9.46 -25.87
C LEU A 185 36.10 -9.53 -26.92
N ALA A 186 36.38 -9.14 -28.16
CA ALA A 186 35.41 -9.14 -29.24
C ALA A 186 35.17 -10.52 -29.87
N SER A 187 36.16 -11.43 -29.85
CA SER A 187 36.15 -12.69 -30.60
C SER A 187 35.38 -13.85 -29.95
N ASN A 188 34.83 -13.66 -28.75
CA ASN A 188 34.24 -14.73 -27.90
C ASN A 188 35.22 -15.87 -27.53
N ASP A 189 36.51 -15.75 -27.87
CA ASP A 189 37.53 -16.75 -27.52
C ASP A 189 37.97 -16.64 -26.05
N VAL A 190 38.66 -17.67 -25.57
CA VAL A 190 39.24 -17.70 -24.23
C VAL A 190 40.42 -16.73 -24.15
N LEU A 191 40.40 -15.83 -23.18
CA LEU A 191 41.50 -14.89 -22.96
C LEU A 191 42.77 -15.62 -22.46
N PRO A 192 43.97 -15.25 -22.95
CA PRO A 192 45.23 -15.84 -22.52
C PRO A 192 45.56 -15.48 -21.06
N ALA A 193 46.43 -16.26 -20.42
CA ALA A 193 46.83 -16.02 -19.03
C ALA A 193 47.67 -14.76 -19.02
N ALA A 194 47.46 -13.91 -18.03
CA ALA A 194 48.33 -12.78 -17.84
C ALA A 194 49.72 -13.27 -17.39
N ASP A 195 50.76 -12.83 -18.08
CA ASP A 195 52.11 -12.87 -17.51
C ASP A 195 52.26 -11.70 -16.52
N LEU A 196 52.11 -12.00 -15.23
CA LEU A 196 52.18 -10.98 -14.17
C LEU A 196 53.60 -10.41 -13.96
N GLN A 197 54.63 -10.98 -14.58
CA GLN A 197 55.97 -10.38 -14.61
C GLN A 197 55.98 -9.10 -15.46
N THR A 198 55.07 -9.01 -16.44
CA THR A 198 54.92 -7.84 -17.33
C THR A 198 54.21 -6.65 -16.67
N LEU A 199 53.70 -6.83 -15.44
CA LEU A 199 53.06 -5.75 -14.68
C LEU A 199 54.02 -4.59 -14.52
N SER A 200 53.57 -3.40 -14.93
CA SER A 200 54.41 -2.22 -14.84
C SER A 200 54.69 -1.86 -13.38
N THR A 201 55.95 -1.58 -13.08
CA THR A 201 56.42 -1.08 -11.76
C THR A 201 56.18 0.42 -11.60
N THR A 202 56.07 1.17 -12.70
CA THR A 202 56.03 2.64 -12.71
C THR A 202 54.81 3.23 -13.39
N GLY A 203 54.15 2.49 -14.29
CA GLY A 203 52.94 2.93 -14.97
C GLY A 203 51.67 2.24 -14.46
N ARG A 204 50.52 2.77 -14.86
CA ARG A 204 49.20 2.31 -14.41
C ARG A 204 48.80 1.03 -15.14
N ASN A 205 48.23 0.08 -14.40
CA ASN A 205 47.66 -1.16 -14.92
C ASN A 205 46.13 -1.10 -14.79
N LEU A 206 45.38 -1.65 -15.74
CA LEU A 206 43.90 -1.70 -15.65
C LEU A 206 43.44 -3.12 -15.32
N LEU A 207 42.53 -3.27 -14.37
CA LEU A 207 41.96 -4.54 -13.93
C LEU A 207 40.44 -4.57 -14.08
N PHE A 208 39.92 -5.64 -14.66
CA PHE A 208 38.49 -5.93 -14.75
C PHE A 208 38.09 -7.03 -13.78
N ILE A 209 37.05 -6.78 -12.98
CA ILE A 209 36.50 -7.75 -12.02
C ILE A 209 35.00 -7.95 -12.28
N HIS A 210 34.65 -9.14 -12.76
CA HIS A 210 33.27 -9.48 -13.10
C HIS A 210 32.40 -9.84 -11.88
N GLY A 211 31.08 -9.88 -12.08
CA GLY A 211 30.09 -10.22 -11.05
C GLY A 211 29.65 -11.69 -11.04
N THR A 212 28.58 -11.97 -10.30
CA THR A 212 28.01 -13.31 -10.09
C THR A 212 27.62 -13.99 -11.39
N PHE A 213 27.91 -15.29 -11.53
CA PHE A 213 27.63 -16.10 -12.73
C PHE A 213 28.30 -15.62 -14.03
N SER A 214 29.31 -14.76 -13.96
CA SER A 214 29.94 -14.14 -15.13
C SER A 214 31.40 -14.59 -15.33
N SER A 215 32.05 -14.02 -16.34
CA SER A 215 33.50 -14.03 -16.57
C SER A 215 33.92 -12.67 -17.14
N THR A 216 35.24 -12.40 -17.19
CA THR A 216 35.81 -11.17 -17.75
C THR A 216 35.30 -10.94 -19.18
N THR A 217 35.38 -11.96 -20.05
CA THR A 217 34.90 -11.84 -21.43
C THR A 217 33.39 -11.54 -21.47
N ALA A 218 32.59 -12.25 -20.66
CA ALA A 218 31.14 -12.09 -20.71
C ALA A 218 30.67 -10.72 -20.21
N ALA A 219 31.26 -10.21 -19.13
CA ALA A 219 30.89 -8.93 -18.53
C ALA A 219 31.32 -7.73 -19.39
N PHE A 220 32.52 -7.80 -20.01
CA PHE A 220 33.17 -6.61 -20.57
C PHE A 220 33.31 -6.62 -22.10
N LYS A 221 32.86 -7.67 -22.82
CA LYS A 221 32.96 -7.75 -24.30
C LYS A 221 32.42 -6.53 -25.04
N GLU A 222 31.37 -5.90 -24.51
CA GLU A 222 30.72 -4.77 -25.18
C GLU A 222 31.61 -3.52 -25.17
N LEU A 223 32.53 -3.37 -24.20
CA LEU A 223 33.50 -2.27 -24.18
C LEU A 223 34.47 -2.28 -25.37
N ALA A 224 34.66 -3.43 -26.02
CA ALA A 224 35.46 -3.54 -27.24
C ALA A 224 34.71 -3.06 -28.49
N LYS A 225 33.38 -2.98 -28.43
CA LYS A 225 32.50 -2.68 -29.57
C LYS A 225 31.85 -1.31 -29.45
N THR A 226 31.41 -0.94 -28.25
CA THR A 226 30.74 0.32 -27.96
C THR A 226 31.70 1.49 -28.18
N GLN A 227 31.29 2.41 -29.05
CA GLN A 227 32.00 3.66 -29.30
C GLN A 227 31.40 4.76 -28.42
N GLY A 228 32.25 5.55 -27.77
CA GLY A 228 31.85 6.76 -27.06
C GLY A 228 31.41 7.86 -28.03
N ARG A 229 31.06 9.04 -27.51
CA ARG A 229 30.57 10.17 -28.35
C ARG A 229 31.56 10.66 -29.40
N ASN A 230 32.84 10.40 -29.19
CA ASN A 230 33.91 10.77 -30.12
C ASN A 230 34.21 9.69 -31.17
N GLY A 231 33.38 8.65 -31.27
CA GLY A 231 33.52 7.55 -32.24
C GLY A 231 34.62 6.53 -31.90
N LYS A 232 35.27 6.65 -30.74
CA LYS A 232 36.34 5.75 -30.30
C LYS A 232 35.85 4.81 -29.19
N THR A 233 36.41 3.60 -29.16
CA THR A 233 36.13 2.63 -28.08
C THR A 233 36.96 2.95 -26.83
N LEU A 234 36.61 2.33 -25.70
CA LEU A 234 37.35 2.45 -24.43
C LEU A 234 38.85 2.15 -24.62
N PHE A 235 39.17 1.09 -25.35
CA PHE A 235 40.54 0.65 -25.62
C PHE A 235 41.31 1.68 -26.45
N THR A 236 40.67 2.23 -27.48
CA THR A 236 41.30 3.24 -28.35
C THR A 236 41.62 4.51 -27.58
N GLU A 237 40.69 4.96 -26.71
CA GLU A 237 40.91 6.14 -25.86
C GLU A 237 42.01 5.90 -24.82
N LEU A 238 42.00 4.76 -24.17
CA LEU A 238 42.91 4.51 -23.04
C LEU A 238 44.23 3.85 -23.46
N GLN A 239 44.48 3.70 -24.77
CA GLN A 239 45.72 3.16 -25.31
C GLN A 239 46.96 3.95 -24.84
N GLU A 240 46.87 5.28 -24.76
CA GLU A 240 47.98 6.12 -24.29
C GLU A 240 48.27 5.95 -22.78
N VAL A 241 47.26 5.53 -22.00
CA VAL A 241 47.36 5.40 -20.53
C VAL A 241 47.84 4.00 -20.15
N TYR A 242 47.16 2.96 -20.66
CA TYR A 242 47.41 1.57 -20.26
C TYR A 242 48.22 0.80 -21.29
N GLY A 243 48.18 1.18 -22.57
CA GLY A 243 48.71 0.36 -23.66
C GLY A 243 48.13 -1.05 -23.60
N ASN A 244 48.99 -2.06 -23.62
CA ASN A 244 48.59 -3.47 -23.52
C ASN A 244 48.50 -3.98 -22.06
N ARG A 245 48.55 -3.10 -21.05
CA ARG A 245 48.54 -3.45 -19.61
C ARG A 245 47.12 -3.51 -19.05
N ILE A 246 46.26 -4.28 -19.70
CA ILE A 246 44.86 -4.46 -19.31
C ILE A 246 44.67 -5.93 -18.96
N TYR A 247 44.09 -6.17 -17.79
CA TYR A 247 43.98 -7.47 -17.18
C TYR A 247 42.56 -7.74 -16.71
N GLY A 248 42.17 -9.01 -16.69
CA GLY A 248 40.92 -9.49 -16.09
C GLY A 248 41.21 -10.46 -14.96
N PHE A 249 40.30 -10.54 -13.99
CA PHE A 249 40.36 -11.53 -12.93
C PHE A 249 39.12 -12.42 -12.94
N ASP A 250 39.32 -13.63 -13.44
CA ASP A 250 38.29 -14.65 -13.51
C ASP A 250 38.29 -15.48 -12.22
N HIS A 251 37.15 -15.53 -11.54
CA HIS A 251 37.03 -16.17 -10.23
C HIS A 251 35.66 -16.81 -10.02
N PHE A 252 35.62 -17.82 -9.14
CA PHE A 252 34.36 -18.41 -8.68
C PHE A 252 33.59 -17.47 -7.76
N THR A 253 32.30 -17.33 -8.03
CA THR A 253 31.43 -16.32 -7.40
C THR A 253 30.34 -16.92 -6.53
N LEU A 254 30.07 -18.23 -6.66
CA LEU A 254 29.04 -18.92 -5.89
C LEU A 254 29.63 -19.67 -4.70
N SER A 255 30.68 -20.45 -4.95
CA SER A 255 31.32 -21.31 -3.96
C SER A 255 32.22 -20.56 -3.00
N ARG A 256 32.76 -19.41 -3.43
CA ARG A 256 33.71 -18.61 -2.66
C ARG A 256 33.11 -17.27 -2.24
N THR A 257 33.47 -16.82 -1.05
CA THR A 257 33.21 -15.46 -0.55
C THR A 257 34.10 -14.45 -1.28
N PRO A 258 33.73 -13.14 -1.26
CA PRO A 258 34.61 -12.09 -1.77
C PRO A 258 36.01 -12.13 -1.13
N GLU A 259 36.10 -12.42 0.17
CA GLU A 259 37.39 -12.54 0.88
C GLU A 259 38.29 -13.64 0.28
N GLU A 260 37.75 -14.82 0.00
CA GLU A 260 38.50 -15.91 -0.64
C GLU A 260 38.94 -15.54 -2.07
N ASN A 261 38.11 -14.80 -2.81
CA ASN A 261 38.46 -14.31 -4.15
C ASN A 261 39.61 -13.28 -4.07
N VAL A 262 39.58 -12.39 -3.08
CA VAL A 262 40.66 -11.41 -2.85
C VAL A 262 41.97 -12.11 -2.51
N ARG A 263 41.95 -13.13 -1.63
CA ARG A 263 43.15 -13.88 -1.28
C ARG A 263 43.79 -14.52 -2.52
N MET A 264 42.98 -15.17 -3.36
CA MET A 264 43.44 -15.75 -4.62
C MET A 264 44.05 -14.70 -5.56
N LEU A 265 43.43 -13.52 -5.66
CA LEU A 265 43.92 -12.42 -6.48
C LEU A 265 45.31 -11.95 -6.03
N LEU A 266 45.47 -11.74 -4.72
CA LEU A 266 46.69 -11.24 -4.09
C LEU A 266 47.85 -12.26 -4.12
N GLU A 267 47.56 -13.54 -3.91
CA GLU A 267 48.57 -14.60 -3.91
C GLU A 267 49.27 -14.74 -5.26
N ALA A 268 48.55 -14.48 -6.36
CA ALA A 268 49.11 -14.52 -7.70
C ALA A 268 49.97 -13.29 -8.04
N LEU A 269 49.80 -12.17 -7.33
CA LEU A 269 50.59 -10.97 -7.58
C LEU A 269 52.05 -11.16 -7.09
N PRO A 270 53.04 -10.59 -7.80
CA PRO A 270 54.41 -10.57 -7.33
C PRO A 270 54.55 -9.89 -5.95
N GLU A 271 55.59 -10.23 -5.18
CA GLU A 271 55.86 -9.67 -3.84
C GLU A 271 56.36 -8.21 -3.89
N ARG A 272 55.60 -7.34 -4.55
CA ARG A 272 55.88 -5.91 -4.67
C ARG A 272 54.57 -5.14 -4.82
N PRO A 273 54.49 -3.89 -4.34
CA PRO A 273 53.33 -3.06 -4.56
C PRO A 273 53.13 -2.80 -6.05
N THR A 274 51.91 -3.05 -6.54
CA THR A 274 51.52 -2.80 -7.92
C THR A 274 50.21 -2.01 -7.94
N THR A 275 50.21 -0.88 -8.67
CA THR A 275 49.05 -0.01 -8.76
C THR A 275 48.12 -0.43 -9.89
N PHE A 276 46.83 -0.59 -9.56
CA PHE A 276 45.77 -0.92 -10.51
C PHE A 276 44.65 0.10 -10.48
N ASP A 277 44.27 0.57 -11.65
CA ASP A 277 42.93 1.09 -11.86
C ASP A 277 41.96 -0.05 -12.09
N VAL A 278 40.71 0.07 -11.65
CA VAL A 278 39.78 -1.05 -11.61
C VAL A 278 38.43 -0.69 -12.20
N ILE A 279 37.87 -1.55 -13.04
CA ILE A 279 36.45 -1.51 -13.41
C ILE A 279 35.81 -2.78 -12.90
N THR A 280 34.78 -2.64 -12.06
CA THR A 280 34.02 -3.78 -11.54
C THR A 280 32.62 -3.80 -12.12
N HIS A 281 32.00 -4.98 -12.14
CA HIS A 281 30.58 -5.13 -12.42
C HIS A 281 29.90 -5.97 -11.34
N SER A 282 28.74 -5.51 -10.84
CA SER A 282 27.91 -6.26 -9.89
C SER A 282 28.72 -6.71 -8.65
N ARG A 283 28.64 -7.99 -8.23
CA ARG A 283 29.40 -8.56 -7.10
C ARG A 283 30.91 -8.28 -7.15
N GLY A 284 31.51 -8.07 -8.32
CA GLY A 284 32.92 -7.73 -8.46
C GLY A 284 33.29 -6.45 -7.67
N GLY A 285 32.34 -5.53 -7.48
CA GLY A 285 32.52 -4.38 -6.60
C GLY A 285 32.79 -4.78 -5.16
N LEU A 286 32.06 -5.76 -4.63
CA LEU A 286 32.28 -6.26 -3.26
C LEU A 286 33.65 -6.93 -3.09
N VAL A 287 34.17 -7.58 -4.14
CA VAL A 287 35.54 -8.12 -4.14
C VAL A 287 36.56 -7.00 -4.03
N LEU A 288 36.42 -5.93 -4.83
CA LEU A 288 37.29 -4.77 -4.74
C LEU A 288 37.20 -4.07 -3.38
N ARG A 289 35.99 -3.90 -2.84
CA ARG A 289 35.80 -3.31 -1.52
C ARG A 289 36.46 -4.13 -0.42
N HIS A 290 36.38 -5.46 -0.45
CA HIS A 290 37.15 -6.29 0.47
C HIS A 290 38.66 -6.12 0.28
N LEU A 291 39.14 -6.04 -0.96
CA LEU A 291 40.56 -5.85 -1.26
C LEU A 291 41.12 -4.53 -0.73
N VAL A 292 40.30 -3.46 -0.70
CA VAL A 292 40.75 -2.09 -0.38
C VAL A 292 40.36 -1.64 1.02
N GLU A 293 39.13 -1.89 1.44
CA GLU A 293 38.57 -1.40 2.72
C GLU A 293 38.83 -2.41 3.86
N ARG A 294 39.09 -3.68 3.52
CA ARG A 294 39.35 -4.76 4.47
C ARG A 294 40.78 -5.30 4.43
N ARG A 295 41.75 -4.43 4.15
CA ARG A 295 43.17 -4.80 3.99
C ARG A 295 43.73 -5.51 5.22
N GLU A 296 43.23 -5.22 6.42
CA GLU A 296 43.64 -5.84 7.68
C GLU A 296 43.44 -7.37 7.67
N ARG A 297 42.52 -7.89 6.86
CA ARG A 297 42.24 -9.34 6.76
C ARG A 297 43.29 -10.13 5.99
N PHE A 298 44.17 -9.46 5.25
CA PHE A 298 45.11 -10.13 4.33
C PHE A 298 46.59 -9.96 4.72
N GLY A 299 46.90 -9.22 5.80
CA GLY A 299 48.28 -9.01 6.25
C GLY A 299 49.19 -8.46 5.14
N THR A 300 50.40 -8.99 5.01
CA THR A 300 51.39 -8.55 4.02
C THR A 300 50.99 -8.84 2.56
N LEU A 301 50.01 -9.72 2.32
CA LEU A 301 49.48 -9.93 0.96
C LEU A 301 48.79 -8.68 0.43
N ALA A 302 48.13 -7.90 1.29
CA ALA A 302 47.47 -6.66 0.89
C ALA A 302 48.46 -5.63 0.32
N ASP A 303 49.73 -5.66 0.72
CA ASP A 303 50.75 -4.71 0.29
C ASP A 303 51.13 -4.86 -1.19
N ARG A 304 50.79 -6.00 -1.81
CA ARG A 304 51.04 -6.28 -3.23
C ARG A 304 50.11 -5.49 -4.17
N PHE A 305 48.97 -5.01 -3.65
CA PHE A 305 47.96 -4.30 -4.44
C PHE A 305 47.76 -2.87 -3.91
N ALA A 306 47.85 -1.90 -4.82
CA ALA A 306 47.46 -0.53 -4.56
C ALA A 306 46.34 -0.13 -5.52
N VAL A 307 45.24 0.40 -5.00
CA VAL A 307 44.17 0.96 -5.83
C VAL A 307 44.58 2.34 -6.33
N GLY A 308 44.51 2.54 -7.64
CA GLY A 308 44.55 3.86 -8.27
C GLY A 308 43.16 4.46 -8.29
N ARG A 309 42.51 4.41 -9.45
CA ARG A 309 41.13 4.84 -9.69
C ARG A 309 40.24 3.64 -9.96
N ALA A 310 39.12 3.56 -9.28
CA ALA A 310 38.15 2.48 -9.45
C ALA A 310 36.79 3.00 -9.90
N VAL A 311 36.13 2.24 -10.77
CA VAL A 311 34.74 2.48 -11.14
C VAL A 311 33.89 1.27 -10.76
N LEU A 312 32.99 1.48 -9.80
CA LEU A 312 32.01 0.51 -9.35
C LEU A 312 30.78 0.56 -10.27
N VAL A 313 30.66 -0.39 -11.20
CA VAL A 313 29.50 -0.45 -12.10
C VAL A 313 28.45 -1.40 -11.51
N ALA A 314 27.23 -0.92 -11.28
CA ALA A 314 26.11 -1.72 -10.78
C ALA A 314 26.42 -2.55 -9.52
N SER A 315 27.34 -2.08 -8.67
CA SER A 315 27.85 -2.87 -7.54
C SER A 315 26.86 -2.85 -6.37
N PRO A 316 26.48 -4.00 -5.76
CA PRO A 316 25.51 -4.03 -4.66
C PRO A 316 26.16 -3.65 -3.33
N ASN A 317 26.65 -2.41 -3.21
CA ASN A 317 27.37 -1.92 -2.03
C ASN A 317 26.48 -1.93 -0.78
N GLY A 318 25.20 -1.57 -0.92
CA GLY A 318 24.16 -1.70 0.11
C GLY A 318 23.51 -3.08 0.18
N GLY A 319 24.03 -4.08 -0.55
CA GLY A 319 23.41 -5.38 -0.77
C GLY A 319 22.22 -5.33 -1.74
N THR A 320 21.66 -6.49 -2.03
CA THR A 320 20.43 -6.62 -2.83
C THR A 320 19.42 -7.49 -2.09
N PRO A 321 18.14 -7.07 -1.99
CA PRO A 321 17.02 -7.88 -1.51
C PRO A 321 16.96 -9.26 -2.16
N LEU A 322 17.41 -9.36 -3.42
CA LEU A 322 17.48 -10.65 -4.10
C LEU A 322 18.35 -11.61 -3.28
N ALA A 323 19.54 -11.24 -2.81
CA ALA A 323 20.50 -12.13 -2.10
C ALA A 323 20.03 -12.73 -0.75
N SER A 324 18.86 -12.33 -0.24
CA SER A 324 18.34 -12.76 1.05
C SER A 324 17.90 -14.24 1.07
N PRO A 325 18.28 -15.04 2.10
CA PRO A 325 17.93 -16.47 2.22
C PRO A 325 16.43 -16.79 2.30
N ASP A 326 15.61 -15.85 2.79
CA ASP A 326 14.19 -16.06 3.08
C ASP A 326 13.30 -16.09 1.81
N HIS A 327 13.90 -15.97 0.62
CA HIS A 327 13.22 -15.55 -0.60
C HIS A 327 13.47 -16.45 -1.84
N VAL A 328 13.68 -17.77 -1.65
CA VAL A 328 13.96 -18.72 -2.76
C VAL A 328 12.86 -18.74 -3.84
N THR A 329 11.59 -18.59 -3.44
CA THR A 329 10.43 -18.45 -4.33
C THR A 329 10.44 -17.13 -5.10
N GLN A 330 10.91 -16.04 -4.49
CA GLN A 330 11.04 -14.73 -5.13
C GLN A 330 12.13 -14.75 -6.21
N TYR A 331 13.19 -15.56 -6.04
CA TYR A 331 14.21 -15.77 -7.07
C TYR A 331 13.72 -16.52 -8.30
N THR A 332 12.94 -17.59 -8.13
CA THR A 332 12.35 -18.32 -9.26
C THR A 332 11.39 -17.42 -10.03
N ASN A 333 10.65 -16.57 -9.32
CA ASN A 333 9.74 -15.60 -9.92
C ASN A 333 10.51 -14.49 -10.65
N TRP A 334 11.57 -13.95 -10.05
CA TRP A 334 12.46 -12.98 -10.68
C TRP A 334 13.10 -13.55 -11.95
N LEU A 335 13.63 -14.78 -11.92
CA LEU A 335 14.23 -15.41 -13.10
C LEU A 335 13.21 -15.61 -14.22
N SER A 336 12.00 -16.07 -13.88
CA SER A 336 10.89 -16.19 -14.85
C SER A 336 10.49 -14.83 -15.44
N ASN A 337 10.40 -13.79 -14.61
CA ASN A 337 10.03 -12.45 -15.06
C ASN A 337 11.12 -11.78 -15.89
N VAL A 338 12.40 -11.89 -15.52
CA VAL A 338 13.52 -11.35 -16.32
C VAL A 338 13.60 -12.04 -17.69
N MET A 339 13.35 -13.34 -17.76
CA MET A 339 13.30 -14.08 -19.02
C MET A 339 12.11 -13.65 -19.91
N GLU A 340 10.98 -13.29 -19.31
CA GLU A 340 9.80 -12.78 -20.00
C GLU A 340 10.00 -11.34 -20.50
N LEU A 341 10.68 -10.51 -19.71
CA LEU A 341 10.94 -9.10 -20.00
C LEU A 341 12.06 -8.89 -21.03
N PHE A 342 13.09 -9.74 -21.03
CA PHE A 342 14.28 -9.59 -21.87
C PHE A 342 14.64 -10.87 -22.63
N PRO A 343 13.82 -11.28 -23.63
CA PRO A 343 14.07 -12.50 -24.41
C PRO A 343 15.33 -12.44 -25.29
N GLU A 344 15.78 -11.24 -25.68
CA GLU A 344 17.02 -10.98 -26.41
C GLU A 344 17.85 -9.94 -25.62
N ASN A 345 18.93 -10.35 -24.98
CA ASN A 345 19.80 -9.51 -24.17
C ASN A 345 21.27 -9.93 -24.44
N PRO A 346 22.30 -9.08 -24.36
CA PRO A 346 23.72 -9.49 -24.51
C PRO A 346 24.19 -10.68 -23.66
N PHE A 347 23.49 -11.02 -22.57
CA PHE A 347 23.68 -12.22 -21.75
C PHE A 347 22.95 -13.44 -22.34
N THR A 348 22.10 -13.25 -23.35
CA THR A 348 21.29 -14.23 -24.06
C THR A 348 22.04 -14.95 -25.19
N THR A 349 23.24 -15.41 -24.87
CA THR A 349 23.58 -16.84 -25.07
C THR A 349 22.98 -17.66 -23.90
N GLY A 350 21.78 -17.27 -23.45
CA GLY A 350 21.35 -17.21 -22.04
C GLY A 350 20.74 -18.48 -21.49
N VAL A 351 20.82 -19.57 -22.24
CA VAL A 351 20.38 -20.86 -21.74
C VAL A 351 21.41 -21.47 -20.81
N GLU A 352 22.68 -21.08 -20.93
CA GLU A 352 23.71 -21.47 -19.98
C GLU A 352 23.44 -20.82 -18.61
N PHE A 353 23.33 -19.49 -18.51
CA PHE A 353 23.01 -18.81 -17.25
C PHE A 353 21.75 -19.38 -16.58
N VAL A 354 20.68 -19.59 -17.35
CA VAL A 354 19.42 -20.16 -16.84
C VAL A 354 19.60 -21.62 -16.40
N SER A 355 20.32 -22.44 -17.18
CA SER A 355 20.70 -23.81 -16.81
C SER A 355 21.46 -23.84 -15.49
N GLU A 356 22.35 -22.86 -15.28
CA GLU A 356 23.23 -22.76 -14.13
C GLU A 356 22.45 -22.32 -12.88
N ALA A 357 21.64 -21.28 -12.99
CA ALA A 357 20.75 -20.80 -11.94
C ALA A 357 19.73 -21.86 -11.53
N LEU A 358 19.11 -22.56 -12.49
CA LEU A 358 18.20 -23.67 -12.19
C LEU A 358 18.92 -24.86 -11.56
N SER A 359 20.13 -25.20 -12.01
CA SER A 359 20.88 -26.33 -11.46
C SER A 359 21.23 -26.08 -10.00
N TRP A 360 21.48 -24.80 -9.69
CA TRP A 360 21.74 -24.31 -8.35
C TRP A 360 20.49 -24.34 -7.45
N ILE A 361 19.35 -23.82 -7.91
CA ILE A 361 18.06 -23.86 -7.18
C ILE A 361 17.69 -25.32 -6.86
N ALA A 362 17.84 -26.20 -7.85
CA ALA A 362 17.56 -27.62 -7.74
C ALA A 362 18.39 -28.31 -6.64
N ARG A 363 19.67 -27.92 -6.48
CA ARG A 363 20.64 -28.49 -5.52
C ARG A 363 20.53 -27.94 -4.09
N ARG A 364 19.68 -26.94 -3.83
CA ARG A 364 19.69 -26.13 -2.60
C ARG A 364 18.76 -26.61 -1.48
N LEU A 365 18.28 -27.85 -1.49
CA LEU A 365 17.54 -28.41 -0.34
C LEU A 365 18.37 -28.55 0.97
N VAL A 366 19.61 -27.99 1.05
CA VAL A 366 20.57 -28.21 2.16
C VAL A 366 21.37 -26.95 2.63
N GLY A 367 21.08 -25.70 2.22
CA GLY A 367 21.68 -24.49 2.87
C GLY A 367 22.05 -23.28 1.99
N SER A 368 22.61 -22.22 2.58
CA SER A 368 23.05 -21.00 1.88
C SER A 368 24.47 -21.13 1.28
N LEU A 369 24.74 -20.48 0.14
CA LEU A 369 26.05 -20.48 -0.50
C LEU A 369 26.85 -19.25 -0.07
N PRO A 370 28.13 -19.42 0.34
CA PRO A 370 28.93 -18.32 0.86
C PRO A 370 29.08 -17.14 -0.11
N GLY A 371 29.26 -17.41 -1.40
CA GLY A 371 29.45 -16.38 -2.41
C GLY A 371 28.20 -15.55 -2.71
N LEU A 372 27.02 -16.16 -2.70
CA LEU A 372 25.76 -15.44 -2.94
C LEU A 372 25.26 -14.72 -1.68
N ALA A 373 25.38 -15.35 -0.51
CA ALA A 373 25.01 -14.75 0.78
C ALA A 373 25.82 -13.48 1.09
N SER A 374 26.99 -13.31 0.46
CA SER A 374 27.80 -12.09 0.59
C SER A 374 27.15 -10.81 0.05
N MET A 375 26.07 -10.92 -0.72
CA MET A 375 25.32 -9.79 -1.27
C MET A 375 24.01 -9.50 -0.51
N ASP A 376 23.70 -10.26 0.55
CA ASP A 376 22.49 -10.08 1.36
C ASP A 376 22.51 -8.71 2.03
N ASN A 377 21.48 -7.89 1.80
CA ASN A 377 21.38 -6.55 2.37
C ASN A 377 21.29 -6.54 3.90
N ASN A 378 20.85 -7.65 4.50
CA ASN A 378 20.84 -7.84 5.95
C ASN A 378 22.03 -8.69 6.44
N GLY A 379 22.88 -9.16 5.53
CA GLY A 379 23.97 -10.08 5.81
C GLY A 379 25.17 -9.44 6.49
N ASP A 380 25.90 -10.25 7.26
CA ASP A 380 27.05 -9.80 8.04
C ASP A 380 28.19 -9.24 7.17
N ILE A 381 28.34 -9.71 5.93
CA ILE A 381 29.38 -9.22 5.00
C ILE A 381 29.09 -7.79 4.55
N ILE A 382 27.83 -7.48 4.18
CA ILE A 382 27.44 -6.12 3.80
C ILE A 382 27.58 -5.20 5.00
N ARG A 383 27.08 -5.59 6.18
CA ARG A 383 27.23 -4.82 7.42
C ARG A 383 28.70 -4.51 7.73
N ALA A 384 29.57 -5.52 7.64
CA ALA A 384 31.00 -5.36 7.89
C ALA A 384 31.71 -4.44 6.88
N LEU A 385 31.24 -4.35 5.63
CA LEU A 385 31.75 -3.39 4.65
C LEU A 385 31.25 -1.97 4.92
N GLN A 386 30.02 -1.80 5.43
CA GLN A 386 29.48 -0.49 5.80
C GLN A 386 30.16 0.08 7.06
N ASP A 387 30.64 -0.79 7.95
CA ASP A 387 31.38 -0.42 9.16
C ASP A 387 32.90 -0.19 8.90
N ALA A 388 33.41 -0.60 7.74
CA ALA A 388 34.82 -0.45 7.38
C ALA A 388 35.14 1.03 7.08
N PRO A 389 36.39 1.49 7.29
CA PRO A 389 36.78 2.82 6.84
C PRO A 389 36.53 2.95 5.33
N GLY A 390 35.89 4.05 4.93
CA GLY A 390 35.56 4.31 3.53
C GLY A 390 36.79 4.21 2.61
N PRO A 391 36.58 4.03 1.29
CA PRO A 391 37.66 3.95 0.32
C PRO A 391 38.64 5.13 0.42
N PRO A 392 39.91 4.95 0.00
CA PRO A 392 40.87 6.04 -0.08
C PRO A 392 40.29 7.25 -0.82
N GLY A 393 40.50 8.45 -0.28
CA GLY A 393 39.95 9.69 -0.83
C GLY A 393 40.24 9.83 -2.33
N GLU A 394 39.20 10.12 -3.11
CA GLU A 394 39.27 10.25 -4.57
C GLU A 394 39.64 8.97 -5.36
N ALA A 395 39.62 7.77 -4.77
CA ALA A 395 39.83 6.54 -5.53
C ALA A 395 38.58 6.08 -6.31
N TYR A 396 37.39 6.14 -5.71
CA TYR A 396 36.18 5.50 -6.25
C TYR A 396 35.26 6.43 -7.05
N SER A 397 34.75 5.92 -8.16
CA SER A 397 33.60 6.45 -8.91
C SER A 397 32.53 5.37 -8.98
N ALA A 398 31.26 5.76 -9.10
CA ALA A 398 30.16 4.80 -9.23
C ALA A 398 29.41 5.04 -10.55
N LEU A 399 29.04 3.96 -11.23
CA LEU A 399 28.18 4.01 -12.41
C LEU A 399 26.95 3.13 -12.17
N VAL A 400 25.79 3.75 -12.15
CA VAL A 400 24.52 3.11 -11.78
C VAL A 400 23.40 3.50 -12.75
N ALA A 401 22.24 2.86 -12.63
CA ALA A 401 21.10 3.12 -13.48
C ALA A 401 19.81 3.10 -12.68
N ASN A 402 18.89 3.98 -13.04
CA ASN A 402 17.49 3.95 -12.67
C ASN A 402 16.70 3.52 -13.90
N PHE A 403 16.44 2.22 -14.03
CA PHE A 403 15.94 1.63 -15.27
C PHE A 403 14.60 2.26 -15.72
N GLU A 404 14.49 2.56 -17.01
CA GLU A 404 13.30 3.14 -17.64
C GLU A 404 12.76 2.23 -18.75
N PRO A 405 11.56 1.63 -18.60
CA PRO A 405 10.98 0.85 -19.67
C PRO A 405 10.46 1.72 -20.80
N ASP A 406 10.72 1.32 -22.05
CA ASP A 406 10.05 1.90 -23.22
C ASP A 406 8.56 1.49 -23.27
N GLY A 407 7.77 2.06 -24.18
CA GLY A 407 6.33 1.81 -24.25
C GLY A 407 5.92 0.36 -24.54
N ALA A 408 6.74 -0.40 -25.28
CA ALA A 408 6.47 -1.81 -25.59
C ALA A 408 6.91 -2.72 -24.43
N LEU A 409 7.99 -2.36 -23.75
CA LEU A 409 8.53 -3.02 -22.57
C LEU A 409 7.70 -2.72 -21.32
N LEU A 410 7.09 -1.54 -21.22
CA LEU A 410 6.13 -1.19 -20.18
C LEU A 410 4.90 -2.10 -20.26
N GLN A 411 4.39 -2.36 -21.46
CA GLN A 411 3.35 -3.37 -21.67
C GLN A 411 3.80 -4.76 -21.22
N ARG A 412 5.05 -5.16 -21.49
CA ARG A 412 5.59 -6.44 -20.96
C ARG A 412 5.79 -6.45 -19.44
N ILE A 413 6.14 -5.33 -18.82
CA ILE A 413 6.27 -5.17 -17.36
C ILE A 413 4.90 -5.26 -16.68
N ILE A 414 3.90 -4.65 -17.31
CA ILE A 414 2.50 -4.77 -16.93
C ILE A 414 2.04 -6.22 -17.12
N ASP A 415 2.30 -6.80 -18.30
CA ASP A 415 2.00 -8.19 -18.66
C ASP A 415 2.80 -9.21 -17.84
N ALA A 416 3.88 -8.81 -17.14
CA ALA A 416 4.66 -9.62 -16.19
C ALA A 416 4.34 -9.31 -14.70
N GLY A 417 3.65 -8.20 -14.40
CA GLY A 417 3.29 -7.78 -13.04
C GLY A 417 4.48 -7.36 -12.19
N ALA A 418 5.50 -6.74 -12.79
CA ALA A 418 6.84 -6.62 -12.20
C ALA A 418 7.05 -5.44 -11.22
N ASP A 419 6.00 -4.74 -10.79
CA ASP A 419 6.09 -3.60 -9.84
C ASP A 419 6.47 -4.00 -8.39
N LEU A 420 6.83 -5.27 -8.15
CA LEU A 420 6.92 -5.84 -6.79
C LEU A 420 8.34 -5.97 -6.21
N PHE A 421 9.42 -5.75 -6.95
CA PHE A 421 10.76 -6.14 -6.47
C PHE A 421 11.60 -5.03 -5.84
N PHE A 422 11.36 -3.76 -6.19
CA PHE A 422 12.16 -2.65 -5.65
C PHE A 422 11.28 -1.41 -5.41
N PRO A 423 11.04 -1.01 -4.15
CA PRO A 423 10.27 0.19 -3.81
C PRO A 423 11.01 1.51 -4.10
N THR A 424 12.22 1.44 -4.68
CA THR A 424 13.14 2.56 -4.94
C THR A 424 13.68 2.49 -6.37
N ALA A 425 14.37 3.55 -6.83
CA ALA A 425 15.13 3.50 -8.08
C ALA A 425 16.04 2.26 -8.09
N ASN A 426 16.07 1.53 -9.20
CA ASN A 426 16.83 0.29 -9.33
C ASN A 426 17.19 -0.01 -10.79
N ASP A 427 18.12 -0.95 -10.98
CA ASP A 427 18.53 -1.45 -12.30
C ASP A 427 17.96 -2.85 -12.61
N LEU A 428 16.90 -3.27 -11.91
CA LEU A 428 16.27 -4.61 -11.88
C LEU A 428 16.96 -5.67 -11.01
N VAL A 429 18.13 -5.37 -10.45
CA VAL A 429 18.86 -6.30 -9.57
C VAL A 429 19.36 -5.61 -8.30
N VAL A 430 19.80 -4.36 -8.42
CA VAL A 430 20.40 -3.57 -7.34
C VAL A 430 19.62 -2.26 -7.22
N PRO A 431 19.22 -1.86 -6.00
CA PRO A 431 18.73 -0.50 -5.76
C PRO A 431 19.79 0.52 -6.20
N THR A 432 19.41 1.50 -7.00
CA THR A 432 20.34 2.44 -7.67
C THR A 432 21.28 3.11 -6.66
N GLU A 433 20.75 3.51 -5.50
CA GLU A 433 21.52 4.17 -4.45
C GLU A 433 22.47 3.21 -3.71
N GLY A 434 22.07 1.95 -3.59
CA GLY A 434 22.94 0.87 -3.14
C GLY A 434 24.15 0.67 -4.04
N GLY A 435 24.20 1.31 -5.21
CA GLY A 435 25.33 1.34 -6.13
C GLY A 435 26.45 2.34 -5.79
N TRP A 436 26.16 3.43 -5.07
CA TRP A 436 27.16 4.43 -4.68
C TRP A 436 27.31 4.61 -3.16
N ARG A 437 26.33 4.17 -2.35
CA ARG A 437 26.41 4.21 -0.87
C ARG A 437 27.36 3.12 -0.36
N VAL A 438 28.58 3.52 0.03
CA VAL A 438 29.61 2.61 0.57
C VAL A 438 29.88 2.80 2.07
N ASP A 439 29.36 3.87 2.70
CA ASP A 439 29.55 4.18 4.14
C ASP A 439 28.40 5.07 4.72
N PRO A 440 27.18 4.54 4.94
CA PRO A 440 26.00 5.33 5.32
C PRO A 440 26.05 5.98 6.72
N GLY A 441 27.13 5.79 7.49
CA GLY A 441 27.26 6.23 8.88
C GLY A 441 28.25 7.39 9.12
N THR A 442 28.90 7.92 8.09
CA THR A 442 29.89 9.00 8.20
C THR A 442 29.30 10.34 7.69
N GLU A 443 29.72 11.47 8.25
CA GLU A 443 29.24 12.82 7.84
C GLU A 443 29.72 13.23 6.43
N THR A 444 30.64 12.49 5.82
CA THR A 444 31.21 12.77 4.50
C THR A 444 31.07 11.55 3.59
N ALA A 445 30.26 11.67 2.52
CA ALA A 445 30.09 10.60 1.56
C ALA A 445 31.42 10.15 0.93
N ALA A 446 31.76 8.86 1.03
CA ALA A 446 33.02 8.34 0.51
C ALA A 446 33.16 8.37 -1.03
N ILE A 447 32.04 8.42 -1.77
CA ILE A 447 32.04 8.69 -3.21
C ILE A 447 31.28 10.00 -3.45
N PRO A 448 31.95 11.11 -3.80
CA PRO A 448 31.28 12.38 -4.01
C PRO A 448 30.39 12.33 -5.25
N GLY A 449 29.28 13.07 -5.23
CA GLY A 449 28.29 13.11 -6.31
C GLY A 449 28.85 13.51 -7.68
N SER A 450 29.96 14.26 -7.71
CA SER A 450 30.71 14.62 -8.92
C SER A 450 31.39 13.44 -9.61
N ARG A 451 31.46 12.29 -8.93
CA ARG A 451 32.05 11.03 -9.40
C ARG A 451 31.03 9.89 -9.48
N VAL A 452 29.75 10.21 -9.36
CA VAL A 452 28.65 9.28 -9.59
C VAL A 452 28.05 9.58 -10.97
N GLY A 453 28.04 8.56 -11.83
CA GLY A 453 27.30 8.56 -13.07
C GLY A 453 26.02 7.76 -12.88
N CYS A 454 24.87 8.35 -13.19
CA CYS A 454 23.59 7.66 -13.12
C CYS A 454 22.83 7.80 -14.44
N PHE A 455 22.41 6.67 -15.02
CA PHE A 455 21.49 6.61 -16.15
C PHE A 455 20.02 6.64 -15.69
N GLY A 456 19.12 7.04 -16.59
CA GLY A 456 17.69 7.10 -16.35
C GLY A 456 17.24 8.29 -15.51
N LEU A 457 15.99 8.24 -15.04
CA LEU A 457 15.31 9.40 -14.47
C LEU A 457 16.02 9.98 -13.23
N GLY A 458 16.27 11.29 -13.25
CA GLY A 458 17.02 12.00 -12.22
C GLY A 458 18.52 11.68 -12.20
N GLY A 459 18.98 10.82 -13.11
CA GLY A 459 20.39 10.61 -13.36
C GLY A 459 21.03 11.78 -14.10
N ASN A 460 22.36 11.83 -14.06
CA ASN A 460 23.16 12.88 -14.66
C ASN A 460 23.83 12.46 -15.99
N LEU A 461 23.59 11.23 -16.46
CA LEU A 461 24.06 10.73 -17.75
C LEU A 461 22.93 10.62 -18.76
N VAL A 462 23.22 11.01 -20.00
CA VAL A 462 22.32 10.79 -21.13
C VAL A 462 22.49 9.35 -21.62
N GLN A 463 21.38 8.64 -21.80
CA GLN A 463 21.34 7.28 -22.33
C GLN A 463 20.81 7.27 -23.77
N GLN A 464 21.30 6.39 -24.63
CA GLN A 464 20.76 6.14 -25.97
C GLN A 464 19.68 5.05 -25.96
N GLN A 465 19.76 4.15 -24.99
CA GLN A 465 18.81 3.07 -24.77
C GLN A 465 18.56 2.88 -23.27
N PRO A 466 17.43 2.28 -22.86
CA PRO A 466 17.21 1.91 -21.47
C PRO A 466 18.35 1.08 -20.86
N VAL A 467 19.05 1.64 -19.87
CA VAL A 467 20.13 0.95 -19.16
C VAL A 467 19.58 0.19 -17.95
N ASN A 468 19.91 -1.10 -17.85
CA ASN A 468 19.60 -2.02 -16.76
C ASN A 468 20.87 -2.74 -16.27
N HIS A 469 20.74 -3.60 -15.25
CA HIS A 469 21.87 -4.27 -14.59
C HIS A 469 22.84 -4.98 -15.54
N VAL A 470 22.33 -5.45 -16.67
CA VAL A 470 23.05 -6.32 -17.60
C VAL A 470 23.62 -5.53 -18.78
N ASN A 471 22.94 -4.52 -19.32
CA ASN A 471 23.39 -3.85 -20.55
C ASN A 471 24.25 -2.58 -20.36
N PHE A 472 24.75 -2.27 -19.16
CA PHE A 472 25.55 -1.06 -18.86
C PHE A 472 26.62 -0.74 -19.92
N PHE A 473 27.41 -1.73 -20.34
CA PHE A 473 28.56 -1.52 -21.23
C PHE A 473 28.20 -1.36 -22.72
N GLN A 474 26.91 -1.40 -23.06
CA GLN A 474 26.42 -1.19 -24.42
C GLN A 474 26.11 0.28 -24.73
N ASP A 475 25.96 1.11 -23.70
CA ASP A 475 25.64 2.52 -23.89
C ASP A 475 26.93 3.36 -24.08
N PRO A 476 27.00 4.24 -25.10
CA PRO A 476 28.15 5.14 -25.30
C PRO A 476 28.47 6.03 -24.09
N GLY A 477 27.46 6.41 -23.29
CA GLY A 477 27.65 7.20 -22.08
C GLY A 477 28.52 6.47 -21.04
N THR A 478 28.51 5.13 -21.04
CA THR A 478 29.36 4.33 -20.16
C THR A 478 30.82 4.46 -20.56
N VAL A 479 31.14 4.40 -21.87
CA VAL A 479 32.52 4.57 -22.36
C VAL A 479 33.05 5.94 -22.01
N ASP A 480 32.27 7.00 -22.26
CA ASP A 480 32.66 8.37 -21.95
C ASP A 480 32.93 8.58 -20.45
N PHE A 481 32.05 8.04 -19.60
CA PHE A 481 32.20 8.13 -18.14
C PHE A 481 33.46 7.39 -17.66
N LEU A 482 33.68 6.16 -18.13
CA LEU A 482 34.83 5.33 -17.76
C LEU A 482 36.15 5.98 -18.18
N VAL A 483 36.25 6.50 -19.41
CA VAL A 483 37.48 7.16 -19.90
C VAL A 483 37.85 8.35 -19.01
N ARG A 484 36.87 9.20 -18.68
CA ARG A 484 37.09 10.39 -17.82
C ARG A 484 37.47 10.01 -16.41
N ALA A 485 36.71 9.10 -15.80
CA ALA A 485 36.97 8.60 -14.45
C ALA A 485 38.38 8.01 -14.33
N LEU A 486 38.79 7.20 -15.30
CA LEU A 486 40.11 6.58 -15.34
C LEU A 486 41.24 7.57 -15.65
N ARG A 487 41.00 8.64 -16.43
CA ARG A 487 41.98 9.72 -16.62
C ARG A 487 42.04 10.72 -15.46
N GLY A 488 41.13 10.61 -14.48
CA GLY A 488 41.00 11.59 -13.39
C GLY A 488 40.47 12.94 -13.86
N GLN A 489 39.77 12.96 -15.00
CA GLN A 489 39.14 14.16 -15.53
C GLN A 489 37.78 14.37 -14.86
N PRO A 490 37.36 15.63 -14.65
CA PRO A 490 36.02 15.91 -14.13
C PRO A 490 34.95 15.42 -15.11
N GLN A 491 33.86 14.90 -14.55
CA GLN A 491 32.69 14.54 -15.33
C GLN A 491 31.98 15.82 -15.79
N PRO A 492 31.53 15.92 -17.06
CA PRO A 492 30.84 17.11 -17.57
C PRO A 492 29.40 17.22 -17.06
N ALA A 493 28.93 16.20 -16.33
CA ALA A 493 27.59 16.07 -15.80
C ALA A 493 27.47 16.81 -14.46
N THR A 494 26.29 17.37 -14.19
CA THR A 494 25.96 17.90 -12.86
C THR A 494 26.19 16.81 -11.81
N PRO A 495 26.89 17.12 -10.70
CA PRO A 495 27.03 16.17 -9.59
C PRO A 495 25.68 15.61 -9.17
N ILE A 496 25.61 14.31 -8.91
CA ILE A 496 24.42 13.72 -8.28
C ILE A 496 24.32 14.27 -6.85
N ASP A 497 23.16 14.79 -6.49
CA ASP A 497 22.89 15.15 -5.11
C ASP A 497 22.69 13.86 -4.30
N LEU A 498 23.62 13.59 -3.38
CA LEU A 498 23.64 12.36 -2.59
C LEU A 498 22.66 12.40 -1.41
N GLU A 499 22.17 13.59 -1.04
CA GLU A 499 21.23 13.78 0.07
C GLU A 499 19.75 13.63 -0.38
N HIS A 500 19.51 13.52 -1.69
CA HIS A 500 18.18 13.41 -2.28
C HIS A 500 17.96 12.10 -3.03
N ASP A 501 16.87 11.40 -2.70
CA ASP A 501 16.52 10.16 -3.39
C ASP A 501 16.25 10.38 -4.89
N LEU A 502 16.72 9.44 -5.72
CA LEU A 502 16.44 9.49 -7.16
C LEU A 502 14.94 9.28 -7.45
N PRO A 503 14.41 9.91 -8.52
CA PRO A 503 13.02 9.74 -8.97
C PRO A 503 12.64 8.27 -9.20
N SER A 504 11.88 7.68 -8.29
CA SER A 504 11.27 6.37 -8.47
C SER A 504 9.80 6.53 -8.84
N GLY A 505 9.47 6.10 -10.07
CA GLY A 505 8.11 6.07 -10.56
C GLY A 505 7.36 7.40 -10.68
N ARG A 506 6.27 7.42 -11.49
CA ARG A 506 5.40 8.53 -11.96
C ARG A 506 5.99 9.95 -12.25
N ARG A 507 7.18 10.32 -11.78
CA ARG A 507 8.03 11.40 -12.29
C ARG A 507 8.55 11.13 -13.71
N ARG A 508 8.31 9.93 -14.28
CA ARG A 508 8.65 9.58 -15.68
C ARG A 508 7.82 10.36 -16.72
N GLY A 509 6.64 10.87 -16.35
CA GLY A 509 5.76 11.61 -17.26
C GLY A 509 5.90 13.14 -17.21
N ALA A 510 6.33 13.71 -16.08
CA ALA A 510 6.34 15.17 -15.88
C ALA A 510 7.59 15.87 -16.42
N ALA A 511 8.69 15.15 -16.67
CA ALA A 511 9.96 15.72 -17.15
C ALA A 511 10.07 15.85 -18.68
N ARG A 512 8.98 15.62 -19.42
CA ARG A 512 8.93 15.79 -20.89
C ARG A 512 8.50 17.18 -21.35
N ILE A 513 8.27 18.11 -20.43
CA ILE A 513 7.93 19.50 -20.77
C ILE A 513 9.20 20.35 -20.73
N GLU A 514 9.68 20.64 -21.96
CA GLU A 514 10.55 21.73 -22.39
C GLU A 514 11.95 21.85 -21.78
N SER A 515 12.96 21.63 -22.63
CA SER A 515 14.33 22.11 -22.42
C SER A 515 14.40 23.62 -22.69
N PRO A 516 14.77 24.48 -21.73
CA PRO A 516 15.13 25.86 -22.05
C PRO A 516 16.57 25.92 -22.57
N SER A 517 16.80 26.75 -23.59
CA SER A 517 18.13 27.14 -24.07
C SER A 517 18.98 27.80 -22.97
N PRO A 518 20.32 27.76 -23.07
CA PRO A 518 21.21 28.20 -22.01
C PRO A 518 21.11 29.70 -21.75
N ALA A 519 20.80 30.06 -20.50
CA ALA A 519 20.74 31.43 -20.03
C ALA A 519 22.14 32.01 -19.78
N VAL A 520 22.27 33.29 -20.11
CA VAL A 520 23.42 34.17 -19.92
C VAL A 520 23.80 34.28 -18.44
N ALA A 521 25.11 34.32 -18.17
CA ALA A 521 25.72 34.38 -16.84
C ALA A 521 25.23 35.59 -16.01
N ALA A 522 24.80 35.31 -14.78
CA ALA A 522 24.62 36.31 -13.73
C ALA A 522 25.59 36.01 -12.57
N THR A 523 26.31 37.07 -12.17
CA THR A 523 27.36 37.13 -11.14
C THR A 523 26.87 36.75 -9.72
N PRO A 524 27.75 36.22 -8.85
CA PRO A 524 27.37 35.82 -7.49
C PRO A 524 27.21 37.04 -6.57
N ARG A 525 26.17 37.00 -5.73
CA ARG A 525 25.98 37.89 -4.57
C ARG A 525 26.34 37.14 -3.29
N GLU A 526 27.14 37.78 -2.44
CA GLU A 526 27.60 37.28 -1.14
C GLU A 526 26.44 37.07 -0.14
N GLU A 527 26.49 35.97 0.60
CA GLU A 527 25.66 35.70 1.78
C GLU A 527 26.33 36.24 3.06
N PRO A 528 25.59 36.89 3.97
CA PRO A 528 26.10 37.23 5.30
C PRO A 528 25.88 36.10 6.31
N THR A 529 26.93 35.89 7.10
CA THR A 529 27.07 34.91 8.19
C THR A 529 26.20 35.29 9.39
N ALA A 530 25.36 34.38 9.88
CA ALA A 530 24.66 34.53 11.16
C ALA A 530 24.81 33.28 12.04
N THR A 531 25.43 33.47 13.19
CA THR A 531 25.75 32.49 14.24
C THR A 531 24.49 32.09 15.02
N GLN A 532 24.20 30.80 15.16
CA GLN A 532 23.17 30.29 16.08
C GLN A 532 23.80 29.67 17.35
N PRO A 533 23.20 29.81 18.56
CA PRO A 533 23.71 29.21 19.79
C PRO A 533 23.24 27.76 19.98
N ALA A 534 24.12 26.92 20.55
CA ALA A 534 23.92 25.49 20.81
C ALA A 534 22.90 25.19 21.94
N LEU A 535 22.03 24.19 21.72
CA LEU A 535 21.14 23.60 22.72
C LEU A 535 21.78 22.33 23.36
N PRO A 536 21.46 21.99 24.63
CA PRO A 536 22.11 20.90 25.37
C PRO A 536 21.60 19.48 24.99
N PRO A 537 22.40 18.43 25.26
CA PRO A 537 22.16 17.09 24.72
C PRO A 537 21.01 16.35 25.40
N GLN A 538 20.04 15.88 24.61
CA GLN A 538 19.00 14.94 25.05
C GLN A 538 19.56 13.51 25.18
N ARG A 539 19.24 12.84 26.28
CA ARG A 539 19.59 11.43 26.53
C ARG A 539 18.74 10.50 25.67
N VAL A 540 19.38 9.77 24.76
CA VAL A 540 18.78 8.72 23.95
C VAL A 540 18.70 7.43 24.77
N SER A 541 17.49 6.95 25.07
CA SER A 541 17.26 5.59 25.58
C SER A 541 17.30 4.58 24.43
N ALA A 542 18.06 3.50 24.62
CA ALA A 542 18.30 2.44 23.63
C ALA A 542 17.01 1.73 23.15
N PRO A 543 16.94 1.28 21.89
CA PRO A 543 15.77 0.57 21.38
C PRO A 543 15.72 -0.88 21.87
N VAL A 544 14.53 -1.28 22.33
CA VAL A 544 14.19 -2.63 22.79
C VAL A 544 14.13 -3.60 21.60
N THR A 545 14.94 -4.64 21.66
CA THR A 545 15.03 -5.74 20.68
C THR A 545 13.98 -6.80 20.99
N SER A 546 12.82 -6.78 20.33
CA SER A 546 12.03 -7.97 19.99
C SER A 546 10.80 -7.58 19.17
N LEU A 547 10.80 -7.85 17.86
CA LEU A 547 9.61 -7.75 17.02
C LEU A 547 9.08 -9.16 16.74
N THR A 548 7.83 -9.41 17.15
CA THR A 548 7.00 -10.54 16.72
C THR A 548 6.69 -10.45 15.21
N PRO A 549 6.39 -11.57 14.53
CA PRO A 549 6.14 -11.59 13.10
C PRO A 549 4.90 -10.77 12.73
N SER A 550 5.06 -9.75 11.89
CA SER A 550 3.95 -9.04 11.23
C SER A 550 3.46 -9.87 10.03
N PRO A 551 2.16 -9.87 9.68
CA PRO A 551 1.71 -10.45 8.42
C PRO A 551 2.46 -9.80 7.25
N GLU A 552 3.04 -10.63 6.37
CA GLU A 552 3.88 -10.18 5.27
C GLU A 552 3.06 -9.44 4.19
N PRO A 553 3.68 -8.51 3.42
CA PRO A 553 3.04 -7.79 2.32
C PRO A 553 2.41 -8.68 1.23
N ASP A 554 2.79 -9.96 1.17
CA ASP A 554 2.43 -10.91 0.11
C ASP A 554 1.00 -11.48 0.24
N ASP A 555 0.29 -11.22 1.35
CA ASP A 555 -1.07 -11.71 1.63
C ASP A 555 -2.19 -10.80 1.12
N VAL A 556 -1.89 -9.94 0.13
CA VAL A 556 -2.84 -9.02 -0.48
C VAL A 556 -3.26 -9.52 -1.88
N PHE A 557 -4.56 -9.50 -2.14
CA PHE A 557 -5.14 -9.76 -3.44
C PHE A 557 -5.22 -8.47 -4.26
N HIS A 558 -4.40 -8.36 -5.30
CA HIS A 558 -4.42 -7.19 -6.17
C HIS A 558 -5.22 -7.47 -7.42
N ILE A 559 -6.04 -6.50 -7.81
CA ILE A 559 -6.68 -6.45 -9.12
C ILE A 559 -6.32 -5.12 -9.77
N ALA A 560 -5.71 -5.18 -10.95
CA ALA A 560 -5.37 -4.03 -11.75
C ALA A 560 -6.08 -4.09 -13.11
N LEU A 561 -6.76 -3.02 -13.48
CA LEU A 561 -7.38 -2.82 -14.79
C LEU A 561 -6.61 -1.78 -15.57
N ILE A 562 -6.03 -2.19 -16.70
CA ILE A 562 -5.14 -1.38 -17.51
C ILE A 562 -5.67 -1.32 -18.94
N ALA A 563 -5.90 -0.11 -19.45
CA ALA A 563 -6.21 0.09 -20.87
C ALA A 563 -4.92 0.13 -21.69
N PRO A 564 -4.79 -0.66 -22.77
CA PRO A 564 -3.61 -0.62 -23.64
C PRO A 564 -3.44 0.74 -24.35
N LYS A 565 -4.55 1.46 -24.58
CA LYS A 565 -4.62 2.85 -25.07
C LYS A 565 -5.85 3.54 -24.45
N GLN A 566 -5.78 4.86 -24.22
CA GLN A 566 -6.97 5.64 -23.86
C GLN A 566 -8.08 5.44 -24.89
N GLY A 567 -9.29 5.12 -24.42
CA GLY A 567 -10.46 4.89 -25.28
C GLY A 567 -10.57 3.49 -25.91
N ALA A 568 -9.70 2.53 -25.56
CA ALA A 568 -9.81 1.16 -26.04
C ALA A 568 -11.05 0.43 -25.50
N ASP A 569 -11.74 -0.31 -26.38
CA ASP A 569 -12.92 -1.13 -26.05
C ASP A 569 -12.59 -2.38 -25.21
N VAL A 570 -11.30 -2.68 -25.04
CA VAL A 570 -10.79 -3.85 -24.31
C VAL A 570 -9.68 -3.39 -23.36
N ALA A 571 -9.86 -3.70 -22.08
CA ALA A 571 -8.89 -3.51 -21.03
C ALA A 571 -8.29 -4.86 -20.62
N GLN A 572 -7.06 -4.85 -20.14
CA GLN A 572 -6.44 -6.01 -19.48
C GLN A 572 -6.74 -5.95 -17.99
N LEU A 573 -7.30 -7.04 -17.46
CA LEU A 573 -7.50 -7.26 -16.03
C LEU A 573 -6.42 -8.22 -15.54
N ILE A 574 -5.60 -7.76 -14.61
CA ILE A 574 -4.53 -8.53 -14.00
C ILE A 574 -4.89 -8.74 -12.53
N ALA A 575 -4.92 -10.00 -12.09
CA ALA A 575 -5.12 -10.34 -10.69
C ALA A 575 -3.92 -11.09 -10.14
N THR A 576 -3.45 -10.71 -8.96
CA THR A 576 -2.30 -11.35 -8.29
C THR A 576 -2.59 -11.62 -6.83
N PHE A 577 -2.12 -12.76 -6.34
CA PHE A 577 -2.11 -13.10 -4.92
C PHE A 577 -0.87 -13.95 -4.65
N ARG A 578 0.02 -13.49 -3.78
CA ARG A 578 1.35 -14.09 -3.58
C ARG A 578 2.05 -14.31 -4.94
N ASN A 579 2.31 -15.57 -5.28
CA ASN A 579 2.99 -15.99 -6.51
C ASN A 579 2.04 -16.33 -7.67
N ALA A 580 0.73 -16.33 -7.41
CA ALA A 580 -0.29 -16.68 -8.41
C ALA A 580 -0.75 -15.43 -9.14
N ARG A 581 -0.79 -15.50 -10.47
CA ARG A 581 -1.16 -14.39 -11.36
C ARG A 581 -2.06 -14.88 -12.48
N VAL A 582 -3.11 -14.11 -12.71
CA VAL A 582 -4.12 -14.35 -13.74
C VAL A 582 -4.27 -13.09 -14.57
N MET A 583 -4.44 -13.26 -15.88
CA MET A 583 -4.75 -12.17 -16.80
C MET A 583 -6.01 -12.52 -17.59
N GLU A 584 -6.94 -11.58 -17.66
CA GLU A 584 -8.18 -11.68 -18.44
C GLU A 584 -8.38 -10.42 -19.28
N HIS A 585 -9.05 -10.56 -20.41
CA HIS A 585 -9.46 -9.41 -21.23
C HIS A 585 -10.88 -9.01 -20.85
N LEU A 586 -11.06 -7.73 -20.51
CA LEU A 586 -12.33 -7.17 -20.12
C LEU A 586 -12.79 -6.20 -21.21
N HIS A 587 -13.85 -6.55 -21.92
CA HIS A 587 -14.49 -5.62 -22.85
C HIS A 587 -15.16 -4.52 -22.05
N THR A 588 -14.74 -3.28 -22.21
CA THR A 588 -15.20 -2.12 -21.42
C THR A 588 -16.39 -1.41 -22.08
N GLY A 589 -16.61 -1.64 -23.38
CA GLY A 589 -17.68 -1.01 -24.16
C GLY A 589 -17.47 0.50 -24.24
N GLY A 590 -16.74 0.94 -25.26
CA GLY A 590 -16.17 2.29 -25.39
C GLY A 590 -17.13 3.46 -25.18
N GLU A 591 -16.53 4.62 -24.91
CA GLU A 591 -17.23 5.89 -24.77
C GLU A 591 -17.91 6.30 -26.09
N GLN A 592 -19.22 6.54 -26.00
CA GLN A 592 -20.06 7.25 -26.96
C GLN A 592 -20.14 6.69 -28.41
N ARG A 593 -21.14 5.82 -28.63
CA ARG A 593 -21.95 5.95 -29.86
C ARG A 593 -23.09 6.92 -29.60
N ASN A 594 -23.02 8.08 -30.26
CA ASN A 594 -24.07 9.10 -30.30
C ASN A 594 -25.48 8.51 -30.31
N VAL A 595 -26.30 8.93 -29.33
CA VAL A 595 -27.69 8.52 -29.09
C VAL A 595 -28.66 8.88 -30.23
N ALA A 596 -28.19 9.50 -31.31
CA ALA A 596 -29.02 9.95 -32.42
C ALA A 596 -29.35 8.86 -33.48
N THR A 597 -28.63 7.73 -33.54
CA THR A 597 -28.84 6.72 -34.60
C THR A 597 -29.38 5.37 -34.14
N SER A 598 -29.57 5.15 -32.83
CA SER A 598 -30.06 3.86 -32.29
C SER A 598 -31.59 3.74 -32.16
N ARG A 599 -32.39 4.66 -32.73
CA ARG A 599 -33.87 4.56 -32.71
C ARG A 599 -34.48 3.60 -33.74
N ARG A 600 -33.69 2.82 -34.48
CA ARG A 600 -34.21 1.92 -35.53
C ARG A 600 -33.96 0.43 -35.37
N ASN A 601 -33.35 -0.06 -34.28
CA ASN A 601 -33.12 -1.51 -34.11
C ASN A 601 -33.12 -1.97 -32.63
N THR A 602 -34.16 -1.65 -31.87
CA THR A 602 -34.34 -2.19 -30.50
C THR A 602 -35.51 -3.15 -30.46
N ALA A 603 -35.24 -4.41 -30.81
CA ALA A 603 -36.02 -5.56 -30.34
C ALA A 603 -35.05 -6.74 -30.12
N GLY A 604 -34.72 -7.03 -28.86
CA GLY A 604 -34.25 -8.37 -28.46
C GLY A 604 -32.81 -8.57 -27.96
N HIS A 605 -32.03 -7.55 -27.57
CA HIS A 605 -30.72 -7.79 -26.92
C HIS A 605 -30.83 -7.64 -25.39
N ALA A 606 -30.41 -8.67 -24.65
CA ALA A 606 -30.33 -8.63 -23.19
C ALA A 606 -29.25 -7.61 -22.75
N PRO A 607 -29.49 -6.82 -21.70
CA PRO A 607 -28.53 -5.82 -21.22
C PRO A 607 -27.22 -6.47 -20.79
N THR A 608 -26.10 -5.87 -21.20
CA THR A 608 -24.75 -6.33 -20.81
C THR A 608 -24.49 -6.04 -19.32
N GLN A 609 -23.43 -6.63 -18.76
CA GLN A 609 -23.02 -6.35 -17.38
C GLN A 609 -22.75 -4.86 -17.14
N TRP A 610 -22.14 -4.18 -18.11
CA TRP A 610 -21.84 -2.75 -18.03
C TRP A 610 -23.08 -1.88 -18.13
N ASP A 611 -24.09 -2.30 -18.90
CA ASP A 611 -25.37 -1.57 -18.95
C ASP A 611 -26.05 -1.59 -17.58
N ARG A 612 -25.99 -2.71 -16.85
CA ARG A 612 -26.54 -2.82 -15.50
C ARG A 612 -25.76 -1.98 -14.48
N ILE A 613 -24.44 -2.01 -14.55
CA ILE A 613 -23.56 -1.19 -13.70
C ILE A 613 -23.85 0.30 -13.94
N LYS A 614 -23.83 0.74 -15.21
CA LYS A 614 -24.11 2.13 -15.60
C LYS A 614 -25.52 2.56 -15.20
N ALA A 615 -26.53 1.70 -15.37
CA ALA A 615 -27.91 1.99 -14.99
C ALA A 615 -28.07 2.14 -13.46
N GLY A 616 -27.50 1.23 -12.67
CA GLY A 616 -27.53 1.31 -11.21
C GLY A 616 -26.80 2.55 -10.68
N GLN A 617 -25.60 2.83 -11.21
CA GLN A 617 -24.85 4.04 -10.91
C GLN A 617 -25.63 5.31 -11.26
N ALA A 618 -26.28 5.35 -12.43
CA ALA A 618 -27.09 6.47 -12.87
C ALA A 618 -28.33 6.69 -12.00
N HIS A 619 -28.96 5.61 -11.50
CA HIS A 619 -30.09 5.71 -10.57
C HIS A 619 -29.64 6.31 -9.24
N ILE A 620 -28.55 5.81 -8.64
CA ILE A 620 -27.98 6.38 -7.41
C ILE A 620 -27.67 7.87 -7.61
N GLN A 621 -26.98 8.21 -8.69
CA GLN A 621 -26.60 9.59 -8.99
C GLN A 621 -27.83 10.47 -9.26
N GLY A 622 -28.83 9.96 -9.97
CA GLY A 622 -30.06 10.67 -10.28
C GLY A 622 -30.86 11.01 -9.03
N TYR A 623 -30.99 10.05 -8.11
CA TYR A 623 -31.63 10.28 -6.81
C TYR A 623 -30.89 11.36 -6.02
N ILE A 624 -29.55 11.26 -5.92
CA ILE A 624 -28.70 12.23 -5.22
C ILE A 624 -28.83 13.63 -5.81
N ASN A 625 -28.91 13.73 -7.14
CA ASN A 625 -29.04 15.00 -7.85
C ASN A 625 -30.47 15.57 -7.81
N GLY A 626 -31.43 14.87 -7.19
CA GLY A 626 -32.84 15.27 -7.15
C GLY A 626 -33.53 15.19 -8.51
N ASP A 627 -33.08 14.30 -9.40
CA ASP A 627 -33.72 14.07 -10.70
C ASP A 627 -35.13 13.47 -10.47
N PRO A 628 -36.20 14.11 -10.97
CA PRO A 628 -37.57 13.60 -10.85
C PRO A 628 -37.77 12.19 -11.42
N ALA A 629 -36.91 11.73 -12.34
CA ALA A 629 -36.94 10.37 -12.88
C ALA A 629 -36.55 9.29 -11.85
N TYR A 630 -35.84 9.67 -10.78
CA TYR A 630 -35.33 8.78 -9.73
C TYR A 630 -35.80 9.25 -8.34
N PRO A 631 -37.10 9.18 -8.02
CA PRO A 631 -37.66 9.73 -6.78
C PRO A 631 -37.29 8.95 -5.51
N GLN A 632 -36.72 7.75 -5.67
CA GLN A 632 -36.33 6.86 -4.58
C GLN A 632 -34.99 6.22 -4.90
N LEU A 633 -34.24 5.86 -3.86
CA LEU A 633 -33.02 5.05 -3.99
C LEU A 633 -33.34 3.68 -4.61
N PRO A 634 -32.34 3.04 -5.26
CA PRO A 634 -32.48 1.67 -5.69
C PRO A 634 -32.83 0.77 -4.50
N ASN A 635 -33.82 -0.09 -4.68
CA ASN A 635 -34.19 -1.05 -3.64
C ASN A 635 -33.09 -2.13 -3.49
N GLU A 636 -33.20 -2.95 -2.45
CA GLU A 636 -32.20 -3.98 -2.15
C GLU A 636 -31.96 -4.95 -3.33
N THR A 637 -33.01 -5.30 -4.08
CA THR A 637 -32.89 -6.21 -5.22
C THR A 637 -32.13 -5.55 -6.37
N GLU A 638 -32.37 -4.27 -6.64
CA GLU A 638 -31.66 -3.49 -7.66
C GLU A 638 -30.17 -3.33 -7.28
N LEU A 639 -29.87 -3.07 -6.01
CA LEU A 639 -28.50 -3.00 -5.51
C LEU A 639 -27.78 -4.36 -5.62
N GLN A 640 -28.44 -5.48 -5.29
CA GLN A 640 -27.87 -6.82 -5.45
C GLN A 640 -27.64 -7.16 -6.93
N GLN A 641 -28.52 -6.75 -7.84
CA GLN A 641 -28.34 -6.95 -9.28
C GLN A 641 -27.16 -6.13 -9.83
N MET A 642 -27.05 -4.86 -9.43
CA MET A 642 -25.89 -4.02 -9.74
C MET A 642 -24.61 -4.62 -9.17
N GLY A 643 -24.63 -5.02 -7.90
CA GLY A 643 -23.50 -5.63 -7.20
C GLY A 643 -23.05 -6.95 -7.81
N GLY A 644 -23.98 -7.80 -8.26
CA GLY A 644 -23.67 -9.04 -8.96
C GLY A 644 -23.06 -8.78 -10.35
N ALA A 645 -23.46 -7.69 -11.01
CA ALA A 645 -22.83 -7.26 -12.26
C ALA A 645 -21.40 -6.74 -12.03
N LEU A 646 -21.17 -5.92 -10.98
CA LEU A 646 -19.84 -5.48 -10.56
C LEU A 646 -18.93 -6.67 -10.23
N PHE A 647 -19.46 -7.65 -9.50
CA PHE A 647 -18.75 -8.87 -9.14
C PHE A 647 -18.33 -9.68 -10.36
N THR A 648 -19.23 -9.86 -11.32
CA THR A 648 -18.94 -10.56 -12.58
C THR A 648 -17.90 -9.81 -13.42
N ALA A 649 -17.96 -8.48 -13.43
CA ALA A 649 -17.02 -7.64 -14.15
C ALA A 649 -15.61 -7.63 -13.53
N LEU A 650 -15.51 -7.64 -12.19
CA LEU A 650 -14.23 -7.59 -11.48
C LEU A 650 -13.58 -8.98 -11.35
N LEU A 651 -14.38 -10.03 -11.22
CA LEU A 651 -13.92 -11.40 -11.06
C LEU A 651 -14.37 -12.27 -12.25
N PRO A 652 -13.98 -11.96 -13.49
CA PRO A 652 -14.30 -12.81 -14.63
C PRO A 652 -13.43 -14.07 -14.60
N GLY A 653 -14.00 -15.17 -15.12
CA GLY A 653 -13.23 -16.37 -15.50
C GLY A 653 -12.22 -16.84 -14.45
N GLN A 654 -10.93 -16.72 -14.78
CA GLN A 654 -9.81 -17.16 -13.94
C GLN A 654 -9.62 -16.34 -12.68
N VAL A 655 -9.99 -15.07 -12.72
CA VAL A 655 -9.80 -14.13 -11.61
C VAL A 655 -10.66 -14.57 -10.42
N ARG A 656 -11.90 -15.01 -10.68
CA ARG A 656 -12.78 -15.57 -9.63
C ARG A 656 -12.16 -16.76 -8.93
N ARG A 657 -11.54 -17.66 -9.70
CA ARG A 657 -10.93 -18.88 -9.16
C ARG A 657 -9.72 -18.56 -8.27
N LEU A 658 -8.90 -17.60 -8.70
CA LEU A 658 -7.78 -17.12 -7.90
C LEU A 658 -8.28 -16.44 -6.61
N TYR A 659 -9.34 -15.63 -6.71
CA TYR A 659 -9.99 -15.01 -5.57
C TYR A 659 -10.53 -16.05 -4.56
N ASP A 660 -11.25 -17.06 -5.03
CA ASP A 660 -11.81 -18.10 -4.16
C ASP A 660 -10.72 -18.91 -3.44
N ALA A 661 -9.58 -19.15 -4.12
CA ALA A 661 -8.40 -19.80 -3.54
C ALA A 661 -7.68 -18.91 -2.52
N ALA A 662 -7.43 -17.64 -2.87
CA ALA A 662 -6.81 -16.69 -1.96
C ALA A 662 -7.62 -16.52 -0.67
N ARG A 663 -8.95 -16.46 -0.80
CA ARG A 663 -9.87 -16.36 0.33
C ARG A 663 -9.89 -17.63 1.18
N SER A 664 -9.82 -18.82 0.59
CA SER A 664 -9.83 -20.08 1.35
C SER A 664 -8.52 -20.32 2.13
N GLU A 665 -7.41 -19.74 1.67
CA GLU A 665 -6.12 -19.77 2.38
C GLU A 665 -6.07 -18.81 3.58
N GLN A 666 -6.91 -17.78 3.60
CA GLN A 666 -6.98 -16.80 4.71
C GLN A 666 -7.92 -17.29 5.81
N VAL A 667 -7.42 -18.22 6.65
CA VAL A 667 -8.22 -18.92 7.67
C VAL A 667 -8.50 -18.06 8.92
N SER A 668 -7.56 -17.20 9.31
CA SER A 668 -7.62 -16.43 10.57
C SER A 668 -7.96 -14.94 10.39
N GLN A 669 -7.98 -14.45 9.14
CA GLN A 669 -8.16 -13.05 8.81
C GLN A 669 -8.91 -12.93 7.48
N ARG A 670 -9.51 -11.77 7.22
CA ARG A 670 -10.18 -11.51 5.94
C ARG A 670 -9.15 -11.27 4.85
N LEU A 671 -9.52 -11.58 3.61
CA LEU A 671 -8.67 -11.29 2.46
C LEU A 671 -8.59 -9.78 2.26
N ASN A 672 -7.37 -9.25 2.24
CA ASN A 672 -7.11 -7.87 1.84
C ASN A 672 -7.19 -7.76 0.33
N LEU A 673 -8.09 -6.94 -0.20
CA LEU A 673 -8.29 -6.76 -1.64
C LEU A 673 -8.01 -5.31 -2.02
N ILE A 674 -7.07 -5.11 -2.94
CA ILE A 674 -6.77 -3.81 -3.54
C ILE A 674 -7.24 -3.80 -4.99
N PHE A 675 -8.14 -2.86 -5.31
CA PHE A 675 -8.55 -2.59 -6.68
C PHE A 675 -7.86 -1.34 -7.24
N THR A 676 -7.29 -1.45 -8.43
CA THR A 676 -6.57 -0.37 -9.12
C THR A 676 -7.04 -0.28 -10.58
N SER A 677 -7.30 0.91 -11.11
CA SER A 677 -7.59 1.08 -12.54
C SER A 677 -7.02 2.39 -13.08
N ASP A 678 -6.51 2.36 -14.32
CA ASP A 678 -6.17 3.58 -15.09
C ASP A 678 -7.32 4.10 -15.95
N ILE A 679 -8.45 3.40 -15.97
CA ILE A 679 -9.63 3.75 -16.77
C ILE A 679 -10.57 4.56 -15.90
N GLY A 680 -10.62 5.88 -16.13
CA GLY A 680 -11.34 6.85 -15.29
C GLY A 680 -12.76 6.39 -14.92
N TRP A 681 -13.64 6.20 -15.90
CA TRP A 681 -15.04 5.83 -15.63
C TRP A 681 -15.21 4.47 -14.94
N ILE A 682 -14.26 3.54 -15.07
CA ILE A 682 -14.29 2.25 -14.38
C ILE A 682 -13.82 2.43 -12.94
N ALA A 683 -12.73 3.17 -12.72
CA ALA A 683 -12.27 3.55 -11.39
C ALA A 683 -13.35 4.29 -10.58
N ASP A 684 -14.25 4.99 -11.28
CA ASP A 684 -15.34 5.76 -10.70
C ASP A 684 -16.52 4.90 -10.22
N GLN A 685 -16.67 3.66 -10.68
CA GLN A 685 -17.81 2.83 -10.27
C GLN A 685 -17.81 2.56 -8.76
N SER A 686 -18.99 2.31 -8.20
CA SER A 686 -19.21 2.04 -6.77
C SER A 686 -18.87 0.59 -6.42
N TRP A 687 -17.59 0.24 -6.51
CA TRP A 687 -17.07 -1.11 -6.27
C TRP A 687 -17.32 -1.63 -4.85
N GLU A 688 -17.61 -0.76 -3.89
CA GLU A 688 -17.98 -1.16 -2.53
C GLU A 688 -19.29 -1.95 -2.51
N PHE A 689 -20.16 -1.78 -3.52
CA PHE A 689 -21.39 -2.55 -3.71
C PHE A 689 -21.21 -3.91 -4.39
N ILE A 690 -19.98 -4.39 -4.60
CA ILE A 690 -19.76 -5.73 -5.15
C ILE A 690 -20.49 -6.77 -4.26
N TYR A 691 -21.39 -7.52 -4.89
CA TYR A 691 -22.24 -8.51 -4.23
C TYR A 691 -21.92 -9.89 -4.78
N ASP A 692 -21.53 -10.81 -3.91
CA ASP A 692 -21.32 -12.21 -4.27
C ASP A 692 -22.69 -12.93 -4.25
N PRO A 693 -23.25 -13.31 -5.42
CA PRO A 693 -24.55 -13.94 -5.49
C PRO A 693 -24.56 -15.36 -4.91
N ASP A 694 -23.40 -16.03 -4.88
CA ASP A 694 -23.27 -17.39 -4.36
C ASP A 694 -23.33 -17.38 -2.83
N ARG A 695 -22.73 -16.35 -2.22
CA ARG A 695 -22.67 -16.17 -0.75
C ARG A 695 -23.79 -15.28 -0.20
N ARG A 696 -24.48 -14.57 -1.09
CA ARG A 696 -25.57 -13.63 -0.78
C ARG A 696 -25.14 -12.51 0.17
N THR A 697 -23.97 -11.94 -0.07
CA THR A 697 -23.42 -10.85 0.74
C THR A 697 -22.63 -9.84 -0.08
N PHE A 698 -22.55 -8.61 0.43
CA PHE A 698 -21.66 -7.57 -0.09
C PHE A 698 -20.23 -7.80 0.41
N LEU A 699 -19.27 -7.88 -0.51
CA LEU A 699 -17.89 -8.26 -0.16
C LEU A 699 -17.26 -7.30 0.85
N ALA A 700 -17.45 -5.99 0.67
CA ALA A 700 -16.85 -4.95 1.52
C ALA A 700 -17.42 -4.88 2.95
N LEU A 701 -18.56 -5.56 3.20
CA LEU A 701 -19.16 -5.65 4.53
C LEU A 701 -18.75 -6.92 5.29
N GLU A 702 -18.50 -8.04 4.61
CA GLU A 702 -18.37 -9.34 5.29
C GLU A 702 -17.11 -10.13 4.94
N GLU A 703 -16.76 -10.23 3.66
CA GLU A 703 -15.80 -11.23 3.17
C GLU A 703 -14.38 -10.67 2.99
N VAL A 704 -14.26 -9.41 2.57
CA VAL A 704 -12.95 -8.82 2.20
C VAL A 704 -12.75 -7.43 2.78
N ASN A 705 -11.50 -7.11 3.04
CA ASN A 705 -11.06 -5.76 3.33
C ASN A 705 -10.83 -5.02 2.00
N PHE A 706 -11.91 -4.50 1.42
CA PHE A 706 -11.88 -3.82 0.12
C PHE A 706 -11.31 -2.40 0.24
N THR A 707 -10.24 -2.14 -0.51
CA THR A 707 -9.63 -0.81 -0.66
C THR A 707 -9.30 -0.52 -2.12
N ARG A 708 -9.21 0.76 -2.47
CA ARG A 708 -8.81 1.22 -3.80
C ARG A 708 -7.34 1.65 -3.80
N ASN A 709 -6.70 1.67 -4.95
CA ASN A 709 -5.37 2.24 -5.15
C ASN A 709 -5.29 2.92 -6.52
N VAL A 710 -4.22 3.68 -6.74
CA VAL A 710 -3.91 4.33 -8.02
C VAL A 710 -2.62 3.76 -8.58
N LEU A 711 -2.56 3.65 -9.91
CA LEU A 711 -1.35 3.24 -10.63
C LEU A 711 -0.28 4.33 -10.52
N THR A 712 0.43 4.37 -9.40
CA THR A 712 1.58 5.25 -9.17
C THR A 712 2.81 4.41 -8.86
N ALA A 713 3.95 4.89 -9.35
CA ALA A 713 5.23 4.29 -9.05
C ALA A 713 6.00 5.11 -7.99
N ILE A 714 5.40 6.18 -7.44
CA ILE A 714 5.89 6.82 -6.20
C ILE A 714 5.61 5.85 -5.03
N PRO A 715 6.63 5.47 -4.24
CA PRO A 715 6.44 4.58 -3.10
C PRO A 715 5.64 5.27 -1.99
N ALA A 716 4.91 4.48 -1.21
CA ALA A 716 4.23 4.97 -0.02
C ALA A 716 5.23 5.28 1.09
N GLU A 717 4.99 6.30 1.89
CA GLU A 717 5.79 6.56 3.08
C GLU A 717 5.69 5.39 4.09
N ARG A 718 6.84 4.85 4.52
CA ARG A 718 6.90 3.80 5.55
C ARG A 718 7.04 4.42 6.92
N ILE A 719 5.92 4.61 7.61
CA ILE A 719 5.87 5.22 8.93
C ILE A 719 5.53 4.13 9.98
N PRO A 720 6.38 3.87 10.99
CA PRO A 720 6.14 2.83 12.01
C PRO A 720 4.91 3.12 12.86
N ALA A 721 4.10 2.11 13.20
CA ALA A 721 2.91 2.27 14.05
C ALA A 721 3.24 2.88 15.43
N ARG A 722 2.32 3.69 15.97
CA ARG A 722 2.49 4.42 17.24
C ARG A 722 1.49 3.96 18.31
N PRO A 723 1.76 4.19 19.61
CA PRO A 723 0.82 3.83 20.66
C PRO A 723 -0.44 4.72 20.69
N THR A 724 -0.30 6.00 20.35
CA THR A 724 -1.38 6.99 20.30
C THR A 724 -1.37 7.72 18.96
N MET A 725 -2.55 8.09 18.46
CA MET A 725 -2.71 8.75 17.16
C MET A 725 -2.87 10.25 17.34
N ARG A 726 -2.11 11.05 16.58
CA ARG A 726 -2.29 12.52 16.56
C ARG A 726 -3.09 12.93 15.34
N ILE A 727 -4.25 13.54 15.57
CA ILE A 727 -5.21 13.96 14.54
C ILE A 727 -5.23 15.48 14.49
N LEU A 728 -4.88 16.05 13.34
CA LEU A 728 -5.13 17.46 13.03
C LEU A 728 -6.45 17.55 12.25
N VAL A 729 -7.46 18.19 12.83
CA VAL A 729 -8.71 18.48 12.14
C VAL A 729 -8.63 19.89 11.55
N VAL A 730 -8.68 19.97 10.24
CA VAL A 730 -8.62 21.21 9.47
C VAL A 730 -10.02 21.57 9.02
N VAL A 731 -10.51 22.72 9.43
CA VAL A 731 -11.86 23.21 9.15
C VAL A 731 -11.74 24.47 8.31
N ALA A 732 -12.33 24.44 7.11
CA ALA A 732 -12.40 25.61 6.23
C ALA A 732 -13.87 25.88 5.88
N GLN A 733 -14.42 26.96 6.43
CA GLN A 733 -15.80 27.42 6.20
C GLN A 733 -15.83 28.94 5.92
N PRO A 734 -15.62 29.36 4.65
CA PRO A 734 -15.62 30.78 4.29
C PRO A 734 -16.96 31.47 4.55
N LEU A 735 -16.91 32.79 4.80
CA LEU A 735 -18.07 33.63 5.15
C LEU A 735 -19.20 33.51 4.12
N GLY A 736 -20.37 33.05 4.56
CA GLY A 736 -21.57 32.87 3.73
C GLY A 736 -22.08 31.43 3.61
N LEU A 737 -21.35 30.44 4.13
CA LEU A 737 -21.71 29.01 4.10
C LEU A 737 -21.85 28.34 5.48
N GLY A 738 -21.31 28.94 6.55
CA GLY A 738 -21.42 28.44 7.92
C GLY A 738 -22.67 28.93 8.67
N THR A 739 -23.35 28.04 9.40
CA THR A 739 -24.55 28.34 10.22
C THR A 739 -24.29 28.33 11.74
N LEU A 740 -23.06 28.03 12.19
CA LEU A 740 -22.66 27.88 13.59
C LEU A 740 -21.54 28.87 13.97
N SER A 741 -21.39 29.17 15.26
CA SER A 741 -20.22 29.91 15.76
C SER A 741 -18.96 29.03 15.84
N VAL A 742 -17.78 29.66 15.85
CA VAL A 742 -16.47 28.98 15.84
C VAL A 742 -16.28 28.07 17.07
N GLU A 743 -16.72 28.50 18.25
CA GLU A 743 -16.67 27.69 19.47
C GLU A 743 -17.65 26.50 19.43
N GLU A 744 -18.85 26.69 18.89
CA GLU A 744 -19.85 25.62 18.73
C GLU A 744 -19.38 24.56 17.73
N GLU A 745 -18.79 24.99 16.62
CA GLU A 745 -18.23 24.09 15.62
C GLU A 745 -17.07 23.27 16.20
N ALA A 746 -16.17 23.91 16.96
CA ALA A 746 -15.07 23.23 17.64
C ALA A 746 -15.56 22.15 18.63
N ASP A 747 -16.61 22.45 19.39
CA ASP A 747 -17.18 21.52 20.37
C ASP A 747 -17.96 20.38 19.71
N VAL A 748 -18.68 20.66 18.62
CA VAL A 748 -19.33 19.64 17.79
C VAL A 748 -18.28 18.67 17.24
N ILE A 749 -17.19 19.18 16.67
CA ILE A 749 -16.11 18.35 16.12
C ILE A 749 -15.45 17.52 17.23
N ARG A 750 -15.04 18.14 18.34
CA ARG A 750 -14.43 17.41 19.48
C ARG A 750 -15.38 16.35 20.05
N SER A 751 -16.68 16.61 20.08
CA SER A 751 -17.67 15.62 20.54
C SER A 751 -17.66 14.34 19.70
N GLY A 752 -17.39 14.45 18.38
CA GLY A 752 -17.22 13.33 17.47
C GLY A 752 -16.05 12.40 17.84
N PHE A 753 -14.97 12.99 18.39
CA PHE A 753 -13.77 12.29 18.83
C PHE A 753 -13.74 11.95 20.32
N ARG A 754 -14.76 12.35 21.10
CA ARG A 754 -14.74 12.28 22.58
C ARG A 754 -14.40 10.90 23.13
N ARG A 755 -14.90 9.83 22.50
CA ARG A 755 -14.58 8.45 22.91
C ARG A 755 -13.08 8.14 22.82
N LEU A 756 -12.39 8.64 21.79
CA LEU A 756 -10.95 8.44 21.61
C LEU A 756 -10.16 9.27 22.61
N LEU A 757 -10.58 10.52 22.84
CA LEU A 757 -9.99 11.44 23.80
C LEU A 757 -10.10 10.89 25.24
N ASP A 758 -11.31 10.50 25.67
CA ASP A 758 -11.58 9.94 27.01
C ASP A 758 -10.78 8.66 27.28
N ALA A 759 -10.50 7.89 26.23
CA ALA A 759 -9.74 6.65 26.31
C ALA A 759 -8.22 6.86 26.21
N GLY A 760 -7.73 8.09 26.00
CA GLY A 760 -6.32 8.37 25.77
C GLY A 760 -5.75 7.67 24.54
N LEU A 761 -6.60 7.45 23.52
CA LEU A 761 -6.27 6.72 22.30
C LEU A 761 -5.82 7.65 21.16
N ALA A 762 -6.26 8.89 21.19
CA ALA A 762 -5.86 9.91 20.24
C ALA A 762 -5.69 11.27 20.93
N GLU A 763 -4.85 12.10 20.33
CA GLU A 763 -4.78 13.54 20.57
C GLU A 763 -5.41 14.24 19.36
N VAL A 764 -6.25 15.24 19.60
CA VAL A 764 -6.95 15.98 18.54
C VAL A 764 -6.61 17.46 18.65
N GLU A 765 -6.02 18.00 17.61
CA GLU A 765 -5.75 19.42 17.41
C GLU A 765 -6.72 19.97 16.36
N LEU A 766 -7.26 21.16 16.57
CA LEU A 766 -8.19 21.81 15.64
C LEU A 766 -7.51 23.01 15.00
N LEU A 767 -7.64 23.11 13.69
CA LEU A 767 -7.30 24.29 12.90
C LEU A 767 -8.60 24.84 12.30
N LEU A 768 -9.19 25.82 12.99
CA LEU A 768 -10.37 26.55 12.55
C LEU A 768 -9.95 27.68 11.60
N ASP A 769 -10.89 28.17 10.80
CA ASP A 769 -10.68 29.25 9.84
C ASP A 769 -9.46 29.00 8.93
N ALA A 770 -9.34 27.75 8.46
CA ALA A 770 -8.09 27.27 7.88
C ALA A 770 -7.78 27.98 6.56
N THR A 771 -6.63 28.66 6.53
CA THR A 771 -5.99 29.15 5.30
C THR A 771 -4.87 28.17 4.87
N PRO A 772 -4.48 28.12 3.58
CA PRO A 772 -3.39 27.25 3.14
C PRO A 772 -2.06 27.56 3.83
N GLU A 773 -1.82 28.84 4.12
CA GLU A 773 -0.64 29.32 4.83
C GLU A 773 -0.63 28.83 6.29
N LEU A 774 -1.78 28.90 6.97
CA LEU A 774 -1.92 28.44 8.35
C LEU A 774 -1.76 26.92 8.43
N LEU A 775 -2.32 26.16 7.48
CA LEU A 775 -2.10 24.72 7.37
C LEU A 775 -0.62 24.40 7.18
N HIS A 776 0.06 25.08 6.25
CA HIS A 776 1.48 24.89 6.01
C HIS A 776 2.31 25.12 7.28
N ARG A 777 2.11 26.28 7.94
CA ARG A 777 2.84 26.64 9.15
C ARG A 777 2.58 25.67 10.31
N THR A 778 1.34 25.21 10.46
CA THR A 778 0.98 24.24 11.51
C THR A 778 1.70 22.90 11.30
N LEU A 779 1.72 22.39 10.07
CA LEU A 779 2.43 21.14 9.75
C LEU A 779 3.95 21.28 9.83
N GLU A 780 4.50 22.46 9.52
CA GLU A 780 5.94 22.73 9.61
C GLU A 780 6.43 22.88 11.05
N SER A 781 5.67 23.57 11.90
CA SER A 781 6.04 23.87 13.28
C SER A 781 5.63 22.79 14.29
N ALA A 782 4.97 21.72 13.84
CA ALA A 782 4.50 20.65 14.70
C ALA A 782 5.66 19.99 15.47
N THR A 783 5.60 20.03 16.80
CA THR A 783 6.62 19.48 17.71
C THR A 783 6.76 17.95 17.64
N ALA A 784 5.72 17.28 17.14
CA ALA A 784 5.73 15.87 16.78
C ALA A 784 4.96 15.68 15.46
N PRO A 785 5.19 14.58 14.71
CA PRO A 785 4.50 14.37 13.45
C PRO A 785 3.00 14.10 13.67
N ILE A 786 2.16 14.66 12.79
CA ILE A 786 0.71 14.42 12.73
C ILE A 786 0.47 13.11 11.98
N ASP A 787 -0.29 12.18 12.57
CA ASP A 787 -0.58 10.88 11.95
C ASP A 787 -1.78 10.96 10.98
N VAL A 788 -2.79 11.77 11.34
CA VAL A 788 -4.03 11.92 10.58
C VAL A 788 -4.31 13.40 10.32
N LEU A 789 -4.56 13.74 9.06
CA LEU A 789 -5.13 15.03 8.68
C LEU A 789 -6.60 14.81 8.31
N HIS A 790 -7.53 15.37 9.07
CA HIS A 790 -8.96 15.29 8.80
C HIS A 790 -9.45 16.65 8.30
N PHE A 791 -9.77 16.76 7.02
CA PHE A 791 -10.26 18.00 6.42
C PHE A 791 -11.80 18.02 6.40
N ILE A 792 -12.38 19.11 6.90
CA ILE A 792 -13.80 19.43 6.86
C ILE A 792 -13.94 20.75 6.10
N GLY A 793 -14.75 20.75 5.04
CA GLY A 793 -14.97 21.97 4.27
C GLY A 793 -15.56 21.69 2.90
N HIS A 794 -15.15 22.49 1.92
CA HIS A 794 -15.66 22.39 0.56
C HIS A 794 -14.60 21.98 -0.45
N GLY A 795 -15.04 21.45 -1.58
CA GLY A 795 -14.18 21.02 -2.66
C GLY A 795 -14.79 21.33 -4.03
N GLU A 796 -13.97 21.46 -5.05
CA GLU A 796 -14.42 21.66 -6.43
C GLU A 796 -13.61 20.77 -7.37
N TYR A 797 -14.22 20.36 -8.49
CA TYR A 797 -13.51 19.66 -9.55
C TYR A 797 -13.57 20.42 -10.88
N ASN A 798 -12.41 20.60 -11.50
CA ASN A 798 -12.34 21.12 -12.86
C ASN A 798 -12.10 19.99 -13.85
N LYS A 799 -13.14 19.66 -14.63
CA LYS A 799 -13.10 18.63 -15.69
C LYS A 799 -12.17 18.96 -16.86
N GLN A 800 -11.94 20.24 -17.15
CA GLN A 800 -11.06 20.64 -18.27
C GLN A 800 -9.59 20.41 -17.92
N THR A 801 -9.23 20.62 -16.66
CA THR A 801 -7.85 20.46 -16.17
C THR A 801 -7.63 19.13 -15.43
N ASP A 802 -8.66 18.29 -15.32
CA ASP A 802 -8.68 17.03 -14.54
C ASP A 802 -8.12 17.20 -13.11
N CYS A 803 -8.47 18.32 -12.45
CA CYS A 803 -7.87 18.74 -11.18
C CYS A 803 -8.93 19.01 -10.12
N GLY A 804 -8.74 18.44 -8.92
CA GLY A 804 -9.54 18.71 -7.74
C GLY A 804 -8.93 19.83 -6.89
N TYR A 805 -9.80 20.66 -6.30
CA TYR A 805 -9.44 21.79 -5.45
C TYR A 805 -10.13 21.67 -4.10
N LEU A 806 -9.40 21.92 -3.01
CA LEU A 806 -10.00 22.20 -1.70
C LEU A 806 -10.24 23.69 -1.56
N ILE A 807 -11.39 24.06 -1.00
CA ILE A 807 -11.70 25.46 -0.69
C ILE A 807 -11.26 25.73 0.73
N PHE A 808 -10.27 26.60 0.87
CA PHE A 808 -9.80 27.16 2.12
C PHE A 808 -10.33 28.59 2.29
N GLU A 809 -10.10 29.16 3.46
CA GLU A 809 -10.32 30.58 3.70
C GLU A 809 -9.13 31.40 3.21
N ASN A 810 -9.41 32.62 2.74
CA ASN A 810 -8.39 33.63 2.48
C ASN A 810 -8.25 34.57 3.69
N GLN A 811 -7.28 35.51 3.64
CA GLN A 811 -7.00 36.43 4.75
C GLN A 811 -8.17 37.38 5.09
N ASP A 812 -9.15 37.52 4.19
CA ASP A 812 -10.34 38.36 4.34
C ASP A 812 -11.59 37.54 4.72
N GLY A 813 -11.45 36.24 5.02
CA GLY A 813 -12.55 35.32 5.33
C GLY A 813 -13.38 34.87 4.12
N GLY A 814 -12.92 35.15 2.90
CA GLY A 814 -13.50 34.67 1.64
C GLY A 814 -12.89 33.34 1.15
N GLU A 815 -13.25 32.91 -0.05
CA GLU A 815 -12.80 31.64 -0.61
C GLU A 815 -11.37 31.72 -1.20
N GLN A 816 -10.54 30.71 -0.91
CA GLN A 816 -9.27 30.45 -1.57
C GLN A 816 -9.23 29.01 -2.09
N ARG A 817 -9.11 28.85 -3.41
CA ARG A 817 -8.98 27.53 -4.04
C ARG A 817 -7.55 27.02 -3.94
N LEU A 818 -7.37 25.82 -3.40
CA LEU A 818 -6.08 25.13 -3.33
C LEU A 818 -6.13 23.86 -4.16
N ASP A 819 -5.33 23.80 -5.23
CA ASP A 819 -5.27 22.64 -6.10
C ASP A 819 -4.61 21.43 -5.43
N SER A 820 -4.92 20.24 -5.93
CA SER A 820 -4.42 18.97 -5.37
C SER A 820 -2.89 18.82 -5.42
N SER A 821 -2.21 19.50 -6.34
CA SER A 821 -0.74 19.44 -6.45
C SER A 821 -0.06 20.30 -5.39
N THR A 822 -0.62 21.47 -5.09
CA THR A 822 -0.16 22.34 -4.00
C THR A 822 -0.48 21.73 -2.64
N LEU A 823 -1.68 21.17 -2.46
CA LEU A 823 -2.03 20.43 -1.24
C LEU A 823 -1.04 19.28 -0.98
N ARG A 824 -0.68 18.53 -2.02
CA ARG A 824 0.34 17.46 -1.92
C ARG A 824 1.69 18.00 -1.45
N GLN A 825 2.14 19.16 -1.93
CA GLN A 825 3.39 19.78 -1.49
C GLN A 825 3.37 20.17 -0.01
N ILE A 826 2.20 20.54 0.52
CA ILE A 826 2.01 20.90 1.93
C ILE A 826 1.98 19.63 2.82
N VAL A 827 1.30 18.57 2.37
CA VAL A 827 0.95 17.39 3.19
C VAL A 827 1.98 16.26 3.12
N CYS A 828 2.56 15.98 1.95
CA CYS A 828 3.46 14.84 1.77
C CYS A 828 4.82 15.06 2.45
N ARG A 829 5.48 13.96 2.86
CA ARG A 829 6.76 13.91 3.58
C ARG A 829 6.76 14.59 4.95
N ARG A 830 5.59 14.82 5.54
CA ARG A 830 5.41 15.38 6.89
C ARG A 830 5.07 14.34 7.97
N GLY A 831 5.12 13.04 7.62
CA GLY A 831 4.77 11.95 8.53
C GLY A 831 3.26 11.67 8.65
N ILE A 832 2.45 12.25 7.74
CA ILE A 832 1.01 12.02 7.65
C ILE A 832 0.75 10.65 7.02
N ARG A 833 0.00 9.80 7.73
CA ARG A 833 -0.28 8.43 7.34
C ARG A 833 -1.64 8.26 6.68
N LEU A 834 -2.56 9.14 7.07
CA LEU A 834 -3.95 9.10 6.66
C LEU A 834 -4.48 10.51 6.46
N VAL A 835 -5.05 10.77 5.29
CA VAL A 835 -5.85 11.97 5.05
C VAL A 835 -7.31 11.58 4.95
N CYS A 836 -8.19 12.23 5.70
CA CYS A 836 -9.63 12.06 5.60
C CYS A 836 -10.25 13.31 5.00
N LEU A 837 -10.81 13.21 3.80
CA LEU A 837 -11.44 14.31 3.08
C LEU A 837 -12.95 14.25 3.30
N ASN A 838 -13.42 14.97 4.31
CA ASN A 838 -14.85 15.16 4.56
C ASN A 838 -15.29 16.51 3.95
N ALA A 839 -15.17 16.62 2.62
CA ALA A 839 -15.47 17.85 1.89
C ALA A 839 -16.72 17.73 1.01
N CYS A 840 -17.52 18.80 0.98
CA CYS A 840 -18.78 18.92 0.25
C CYS A 840 -18.63 19.85 -0.97
N GLU A 841 -18.99 19.42 -2.19
CA GLU A 841 -18.89 20.29 -3.38
C GLU A 841 -19.90 21.44 -3.41
N THR A 842 -19.42 22.64 -3.74
CA THR A 842 -20.18 23.89 -3.88
C THR A 842 -20.66 24.10 -5.34
N GLY A 843 -21.64 23.29 -5.78
CA GLY A 843 -22.50 23.62 -6.94
C GLY A 843 -22.22 22.89 -8.28
N ARG A 844 -23.31 22.41 -8.90
CA ARG A 844 -23.55 21.89 -10.28
C ARG A 844 -22.57 20.88 -10.93
N GLY A 845 -21.40 20.60 -10.36
CA GLY A 845 -20.55 19.43 -10.64
C GLY A 845 -20.84 18.29 -9.67
N GLY A 846 -20.49 17.03 -10.02
CA GLY A 846 -20.77 15.86 -9.18
C GLY A 846 -19.62 15.55 -8.22
N ARG A 847 -19.89 15.46 -6.90
CA ARG A 847 -18.90 15.23 -5.81
C ARG A 847 -17.93 14.07 -6.06
N GLN A 848 -18.36 13.09 -6.85
CA GLN A 848 -17.57 11.94 -7.29
C GLN A 848 -16.27 12.36 -7.99
N ASP A 849 -16.32 13.42 -8.81
CA ASP A 849 -15.18 13.88 -9.59
C ASP A 849 -14.15 14.64 -8.72
N PHE A 850 -14.60 15.38 -7.70
CA PHE A 850 -13.73 16.12 -6.77
C PHE A 850 -12.91 15.20 -5.86
N SER A 851 -13.59 14.31 -5.13
CA SER A 851 -12.95 13.35 -4.22
C SER A 851 -11.95 12.48 -4.97
N ARG A 852 -12.26 12.13 -6.22
CA ARG A 852 -11.36 11.45 -7.16
C ARG A 852 -10.10 12.28 -7.39
N GLY A 853 -10.23 13.54 -7.83
CA GLY A 853 -9.09 14.39 -8.15
C GLY A 853 -8.11 14.57 -6.99
N VAL A 854 -8.61 14.87 -5.79
CA VAL A 854 -7.76 15.14 -4.63
C VAL A 854 -7.23 13.84 -4.00
N ALA A 855 -8.08 12.84 -3.76
CA ALA A 855 -7.64 11.60 -3.09
C ALA A 855 -6.62 10.82 -3.93
N GLN A 856 -6.85 10.73 -5.25
CA GLN A 856 -5.89 10.08 -6.15
C GLN A 856 -4.57 10.85 -6.21
N ALA A 857 -4.58 12.18 -6.21
CA ALA A 857 -3.37 12.99 -6.22
C ALA A 857 -2.54 12.84 -4.93
N LEU A 858 -3.19 12.77 -3.77
CA LEU A 858 -2.53 12.56 -2.47
C LEU A 858 -1.92 11.15 -2.37
N ILE A 859 -2.68 10.10 -2.70
CA ILE A 859 -2.15 8.72 -2.72
C ILE A 859 -1.03 8.60 -3.76
N ALA A 860 -1.24 9.15 -4.96
CA ALA A 860 -0.21 9.16 -6.01
C ALA A 860 1.06 9.89 -5.55
N GLY A 861 0.91 10.86 -4.65
CA GLY A 861 1.97 11.68 -4.06
C GLY A 861 2.79 11.03 -2.95
N GLY A 862 2.36 9.89 -2.43
CA GLY A 862 3.06 9.15 -1.37
C GLY A 862 2.33 9.03 -0.04
N VAL A 863 1.16 9.69 0.10
CA VAL A 863 0.31 9.50 1.29
C VAL A 863 -0.11 8.03 1.39
N PRO A 864 0.11 7.34 2.52
CA PRO A 864 -0.16 5.90 2.62
C PRO A 864 -1.63 5.52 2.45
N ALA A 865 -2.55 6.31 3.01
CA ALA A 865 -3.99 6.10 2.91
C ALA A 865 -4.79 7.41 2.85
N VAL A 866 -5.91 7.38 2.15
CA VAL A 866 -6.84 8.50 2.01
C VAL A 866 -8.27 7.99 2.06
N VAL A 867 -9.10 8.60 2.90
CA VAL A 867 -10.56 8.41 2.89
C VAL A 867 -11.19 9.58 2.16
N ALA A 868 -12.09 9.29 1.23
CA ALA A 868 -12.86 10.29 0.52
C ALA A 868 -14.27 9.78 0.21
N ASN A 869 -15.23 10.69 0.03
CA ASN A 869 -16.62 10.32 -0.24
C ASN A 869 -16.87 10.25 -1.75
N GLN A 870 -17.50 9.17 -2.22
CA GLN A 870 -17.90 9.02 -3.63
C GLN A 870 -19.12 9.87 -3.99
N TYR A 871 -19.97 10.14 -3.00
CA TYR A 871 -21.25 10.83 -3.15
C TYR A 871 -21.45 11.84 -2.02
N PRO A 872 -22.44 12.76 -2.14
CA PRO A 872 -22.95 13.47 -0.98
C PRO A 872 -23.43 12.49 0.08
N VAL A 873 -22.91 12.65 1.30
CA VAL A 873 -23.25 11.83 2.46
C VAL A 873 -23.92 12.72 3.49
N LEU A 874 -24.90 12.17 4.22
CA LEU A 874 -25.47 12.84 5.38
C LEU A 874 -24.41 12.97 6.48
N ASP A 875 -24.36 14.12 7.16
CA ASP A 875 -23.38 14.39 8.22
C ASP A 875 -23.40 13.31 9.32
N VAL A 876 -24.58 12.74 9.60
CA VAL A 876 -24.76 11.65 10.57
C VAL A 876 -24.04 10.36 10.15
N SER A 877 -24.01 10.05 8.86
CA SER A 877 -23.38 8.86 8.30
C SER A 877 -21.87 9.04 8.17
N ALA A 878 -21.39 10.22 7.75
CA ALA A 878 -19.97 10.56 7.73
C ALA A 878 -19.35 10.57 9.14
N THR A 879 -20.09 11.11 10.11
CA THR A 879 -19.68 11.12 11.53
C THR A 879 -19.63 9.70 12.09
N ALA A 880 -20.65 8.88 11.80
CA ALA A 880 -20.66 7.48 12.22
C ALA A 880 -19.48 6.71 11.65
N PHE A 881 -19.24 6.81 10.33
CA PHE A 881 -18.09 6.18 9.68
C PHE A 881 -16.78 6.59 10.35
N SER A 882 -16.50 7.89 10.44
CA SER A 882 -15.26 8.43 11.01
C SER A 882 -15.05 7.95 12.45
N ARG A 883 -16.11 7.93 13.28
CA ARG A 883 -16.02 7.49 14.68
C ARG A 883 -15.57 6.04 14.80
N TYR A 884 -16.17 5.14 14.04
CA TYR A 884 -15.81 3.72 14.11
C TYR A 884 -14.50 3.42 13.38
N PHE A 885 -14.21 4.14 12.31
CA PHE A 885 -12.95 4.04 11.57
C PHE A 885 -11.76 4.39 12.47
N TYR A 886 -11.77 5.58 13.08
CA TYR A 886 -10.70 6.00 13.99
C TYR A 886 -10.62 5.14 15.26
N TRP A 887 -11.76 4.66 15.76
CA TRP A 887 -11.78 3.73 16.88
C TRP A 887 -11.05 2.42 16.56
N ALA A 888 -11.37 1.79 15.42
CA ALA A 888 -10.71 0.58 14.99
C ALA A 888 -9.20 0.79 14.77
N LEU A 889 -8.81 1.89 14.11
CA LEU A 889 -7.40 2.25 13.92
C LEU A 889 -6.66 2.42 15.24
N ALA A 890 -7.26 3.09 16.22
CA ALA A 890 -6.64 3.35 17.51
C ALA A 890 -6.54 2.09 18.41
N MET A 891 -7.41 1.10 18.17
CA MET A 891 -7.28 -0.25 18.73
C MET A 891 -6.20 -1.09 18.04
N GLY A 892 -5.59 -0.56 16.98
CA GLY A 892 -4.53 -1.18 16.20
C GLY A 892 -5.03 -2.17 15.16
N HIS A 893 -6.28 -2.02 14.69
CA HIS A 893 -6.74 -2.73 13.49
C HIS A 893 -6.02 -2.19 12.25
N SER A 894 -5.95 -3.02 11.19
CA SER A 894 -5.43 -2.58 9.89
C SER A 894 -6.37 -1.53 9.26
N ILE A 895 -5.88 -0.76 8.29
CA ILE A 895 -6.72 0.19 7.53
C ILE A 895 -7.91 -0.53 6.88
N GLY A 896 -7.67 -1.71 6.31
CA GLY A 896 -8.71 -2.52 5.68
C GLY A 896 -9.80 -2.96 6.65
N ASP A 897 -9.40 -3.48 7.82
CA ASP A 897 -10.35 -3.89 8.87
C ASP A 897 -11.12 -2.68 9.42
N ALA A 898 -10.42 -1.57 9.66
CA ALA A 898 -11.05 -0.34 10.15
C ALA A 898 -12.10 0.17 9.17
N ALA A 899 -11.80 0.16 7.87
CA ALA A 899 -12.74 0.56 6.82
C ALA A 899 -13.99 -0.33 6.86
N ARG A 900 -13.80 -1.65 6.91
CA ARG A 900 -14.91 -2.62 7.01
C ARG A 900 -15.77 -2.39 8.26
N GLU A 901 -15.17 -2.29 9.44
CA GLU A 901 -15.91 -2.06 10.69
C GLU A 901 -16.71 -0.74 10.64
N ALA A 902 -16.15 0.30 10.03
CA ALA A 902 -16.84 1.56 9.83
C ALA A 902 -18.04 1.40 8.87
N ARG A 903 -17.91 0.67 7.76
CA ARG A 903 -19.03 0.38 6.84
C ARG A 903 -20.14 -0.41 7.52
N VAL A 904 -19.79 -1.47 8.26
CA VAL A 904 -20.77 -2.26 9.04
C VAL A 904 -21.52 -1.35 10.02
N SER A 905 -20.82 -0.41 10.66
CA SER A 905 -21.42 0.53 11.61
C SER A 905 -22.45 1.48 10.99
N VAL A 906 -22.21 1.92 9.76
CA VAL A 906 -23.13 2.76 9.01
C VAL A 906 -24.31 1.92 8.53
N ASN A 907 -24.08 0.68 8.08
CA ASN A 907 -25.11 -0.20 7.53
C ASN A 907 -26.24 -0.53 8.52
N TYR A 908 -25.95 -0.71 9.81
CA TYR A 908 -27.01 -0.92 10.82
C TYR A 908 -27.52 0.38 11.48
N SER A 909 -26.95 1.55 11.11
CA SER A 909 -27.37 2.83 11.68
C SER A 909 -28.76 3.20 11.15
N ILE A 910 -29.73 3.32 12.07
CA ILE A 910 -31.14 3.62 11.75
C ILE A 910 -31.32 5.01 11.11
N SER A 911 -30.31 5.88 11.19
CA SER A 911 -30.36 7.28 10.74
C SER A 911 -29.83 7.52 9.33
N GLY A 912 -29.23 6.51 8.67
CA GLY A 912 -28.66 6.63 7.33
C GLY A 912 -29.52 5.99 6.25
N GLU A 913 -29.25 6.35 5.00
CA GLU A 913 -29.84 5.72 3.82
C GLU A 913 -29.17 4.36 3.53
N ALA A 914 -29.85 3.46 2.81
CA ALA A 914 -29.38 2.09 2.56
C ALA A 914 -28.03 2.01 1.80
N ILE A 915 -27.62 3.09 1.14
CA ILE A 915 -26.38 3.19 0.36
C ILE A 915 -25.21 3.83 1.14
N ASP A 916 -25.49 4.47 2.29
CA ASP A 916 -24.54 5.36 2.98
C ASP A 916 -23.25 4.66 3.41
N TRP A 917 -23.31 3.36 3.70
CA TRP A 917 -22.16 2.59 4.13
C TRP A 917 -21.10 2.42 3.02
N ALA A 918 -21.49 2.52 1.76
CA ALA A 918 -20.59 2.38 0.61
C ALA A 918 -20.06 3.73 0.11
N VAL A 919 -20.60 4.86 0.59
CA VAL A 919 -20.20 6.20 0.16
C VAL A 919 -18.75 6.54 0.53
N PRO A 920 -18.25 6.21 1.74
CA PRO A 920 -16.84 6.41 2.08
C PRO A 920 -15.94 5.38 1.40
N VAL A 921 -15.08 5.87 0.52
CA VAL A 921 -14.09 5.09 -0.22
C VAL A 921 -12.74 5.25 0.48
N VAL A 922 -12.05 4.12 0.66
CA VAL A 922 -10.73 4.08 1.27
C VAL A 922 -9.70 3.72 0.21
N PHE A 923 -8.83 4.68 -0.11
CA PHE A 923 -7.63 4.43 -0.89
C PHE A 923 -6.48 4.07 0.05
N ALA A 924 -5.78 2.98 -0.23
CA ALA A 924 -4.64 2.55 0.57
C ALA A 924 -3.56 1.91 -0.31
N ARG A 925 -2.29 2.23 -0.01
CA ARG A 925 -1.15 1.56 -0.65
C ARG A 925 -0.95 0.15 -0.10
N ASN A 926 -1.24 -0.05 1.18
CA ASN A 926 -1.30 -1.35 1.83
C ASN A 926 -2.48 -1.38 2.84
N PRO A 927 -3.56 -2.12 2.59
CA PRO A 927 -4.69 -2.23 3.50
C PRO A 927 -4.34 -2.93 4.82
N ALA A 928 -3.30 -3.76 4.85
CA ALA A 928 -2.81 -4.44 6.05
C ALA A 928 -1.96 -3.50 6.94
N GLN A 929 -1.70 -2.26 6.52
CA GLN A 929 -0.94 -1.32 7.32
C GLN A 929 -1.72 -0.89 8.57
N HIS A 930 -1.03 -0.89 9.71
CA HIS A 930 -1.55 -0.43 11.00
C HIS A 930 -1.10 1.00 11.26
N LEU A 931 -2.00 1.85 11.77
CA LEU A 931 -1.64 3.20 12.25
C LEU A 931 -1.16 3.16 13.70
N CYS A 932 -1.90 2.43 14.55
CA CYS A 932 -1.54 2.24 15.95
C CYS A 932 -1.10 0.82 16.25
N LEU A 933 -0.32 0.64 17.30
CA LEU A 933 0.07 -0.67 17.81
C LEU A 933 -1.20 -1.44 18.28
N PRO A 934 -1.33 -2.75 17.97
CA PRO A 934 -2.44 -3.58 18.46
C PRO A 934 -2.54 -3.55 19.97
N ARG A 935 -3.75 -3.33 20.49
CA ARG A 935 -4.04 -3.36 21.93
C ARG A 935 -4.83 -4.62 22.28
N THR A 936 -4.52 -5.23 23.41
CA THR A 936 -5.29 -6.38 23.89
C THR A 936 -6.62 -5.94 24.51
N ALA A 937 -7.65 -6.80 24.43
CA ALA A 937 -8.92 -6.58 25.11
C ALA A 937 -8.75 -6.35 26.63
N ALA A 938 -7.72 -6.94 27.24
CA ALA A 938 -7.38 -6.76 28.65
C ALA A 938 -6.80 -5.36 28.97
N GLU A 939 -6.04 -4.76 28.06
CA GLU A 939 -5.54 -3.37 28.19
C GLU A 939 -6.67 -2.35 28.02
N TYR A 940 -7.55 -2.58 27.04
CA TYR A 940 -8.76 -1.79 26.88
C TYR A 940 -9.67 -1.90 28.11
N GLU A 941 -9.94 -3.10 28.60
CA GLU A 941 -10.81 -3.30 29.77
C GLU A 941 -10.19 -2.71 31.05
N ARG A 942 -8.86 -2.69 31.18
CA ARG A 942 -8.17 -1.98 32.27
C ARG A 942 -8.38 -0.47 32.20
N THR A 943 -8.25 0.13 31.02
CA THR A 943 -8.44 1.57 30.76
C THR A 943 -9.91 1.97 30.99
N ARG A 944 -10.84 1.19 30.42
CA ARG A 944 -12.29 1.33 30.62
C ARG A 944 -12.68 1.16 32.09
N SER A 945 -12.15 0.15 32.76
CA SER A 945 -12.42 -0.10 34.18
C SER A 945 -11.88 1.00 35.08
N ALA A 946 -10.75 1.64 34.77
CA ALA A 946 -10.26 2.79 35.53
C ALA A 946 -11.19 4.00 35.40
N ALA A 947 -11.61 4.35 34.18
CA ALA A 947 -12.57 5.44 33.93
C ALA A 947 -13.94 5.14 34.56
N VAL A 948 -14.47 3.93 34.39
CA VAL A 948 -15.73 3.47 35.00
C VAL A 948 -15.65 3.44 36.52
N ARG A 949 -14.54 2.97 37.13
CA ARG A 949 -14.36 2.99 38.59
C ARG A 949 -14.33 4.40 39.17
N SER A 950 -13.73 5.36 38.45
CA SER A 950 -13.75 6.77 38.86
C SER A 950 -15.16 7.36 38.84
N ARG A 951 -15.94 7.03 37.79
CA ARG A 951 -17.34 7.48 37.62
C ARG A 951 -18.30 6.81 38.61
N ARG A 952 -18.09 5.51 38.88
CA ARG A 952 -18.91 4.70 39.80
C ARG A 952 -18.74 5.15 41.25
N ARG A 953 -17.53 5.52 41.67
CA ARG A 953 -17.27 6.11 43.00
C ARG A 953 -17.92 7.49 43.19
N ALA A 954 -18.20 8.24 42.12
CA ALA A 954 -18.83 9.56 42.19
C ALA A 954 -20.37 9.52 42.28
N VAL A 955 -20.99 8.39 41.96
CA VAL A 955 -22.46 8.22 41.79
C VAL A 955 -23.09 7.30 42.84
N GLU A 956 -22.27 6.63 43.66
CA GLU A 956 -22.72 5.68 44.69
C GLU A 956 -23.64 6.36 45.73
N ASN A 957 -24.81 5.77 46.01
CA ASN A 957 -25.88 6.27 46.91
C ASN A 957 -26.68 7.51 46.46
N ARG A 958 -26.77 7.80 45.14
CA ARG A 958 -27.57 8.91 44.60
C ARG A 958 -28.72 8.44 43.72
N THR A 959 -29.78 9.25 43.62
CA THR A 959 -30.91 9.02 42.69
C THR A 959 -30.46 9.31 41.25
N ARG A 960 -30.47 8.29 40.39
CA ARG A 960 -30.04 8.30 38.99
C ARG A 960 -31.15 8.83 38.09
N ILE A 961 -30.85 9.93 37.41
CA ILE A 961 -31.70 10.56 36.39
C ILE A 961 -31.00 10.41 35.04
N GLY A 962 -31.62 9.67 34.13
CA GLY A 962 -31.17 9.55 32.75
C GLY A 962 -31.62 10.75 31.92
N ILE A 963 -30.75 11.32 31.10
CA ILE A 963 -31.09 12.35 30.11
C ILE A 963 -30.86 11.79 28.71
N TRP A 964 -31.94 11.60 27.96
CA TRP A 964 -31.91 11.16 26.58
C TRP A 964 -32.08 12.34 25.63
N ASN A 965 -30.98 12.71 24.97
CA ASN A 965 -30.98 13.67 23.87
C ASN A 965 -31.33 12.95 22.56
N ALA A 966 -32.63 12.83 22.27
CA ALA A 966 -33.11 11.91 21.24
C ALA A 966 -32.65 12.24 19.81
N HIS A 967 -32.37 13.53 19.54
CA HIS A 967 -31.90 14.02 18.25
C HIS A 967 -30.42 14.45 18.29
N ARG A 968 -29.69 14.12 19.37
CA ARG A 968 -28.28 14.50 19.57
C ARG A 968 -27.98 16.00 19.41
N MET A 969 -28.94 16.85 19.75
CA MET A 969 -28.86 18.32 19.57
C MET A 969 -27.89 19.03 20.52
N ILE A 970 -27.65 18.44 21.70
CA ILE A 970 -26.71 18.93 22.72
C ILE A 970 -25.50 17.96 22.80
N PRO A 971 -24.39 18.26 22.11
CA PRO A 971 -23.23 17.36 22.01
C PRO A 971 -22.44 17.24 23.33
N HIS A 972 -22.32 18.34 24.10
CA HIS A 972 -21.60 18.39 25.38
C HIS A 972 -22.47 18.02 26.60
N LEU A 973 -23.62 17.34 26.38
CA LEU A 973 -24.50 16.88 27.45
C LEU A 973 -23.80 16.05 28.55
N PRO A 974 -22.82 15.16 28.25
CA PRO A 974 -22.09 14.44 29.30
C PRO A 974 -21.37 15.35 30.30
N ASP A 975 -20.78 16.45 29.83
CA ASP A 975 -20.03 17.41 30.66
C ASP A 975 -21.01 18.23 31.52
N ILE A 976 -22.18 18.61 30.96
CA ILE A 976 -23.28 19.21 31.73
C ILE A 976 -23.74 18.25 32.84
N CYS A 977 -24.09 17.02 32.48
CA CYS A 977 -24.54 16.00 33.43
C CYS A 977 -23.52 15.78 34.56
N GLU A 978 -22.23 15.76 34.23
CA GLU A 978 -21.16 15.65 35.22
C GLU A 978 -21.09 16.87 36.16
N ARG A 979 -21.16 18.09 35.62
CA ARG A 979 -21.16 19.32 36.43
C ARG A 979 -22.40 19.42 37.31
N LEU A 980 -23.59 19.10 36.79
CA LEU A 980 -24.84 19.04 37.57
C LEU A 980 -24.80 17.97 38.67
N THR A 981 -24.16 16.83 38.37
CA THR A 981 -23.95 15.78 39.37
C THR A 981 -22.98 16.24 40.45
N ARG A 982 -21.90 16.95 40.11
CA ARG A 982 -20.92 17.46 41.08
C ARG A 982 -21.45 18.63 41.94
N ALA A 983 -22.37 19.42 41.41
CA ALA A 983 -22.92 20.60 42.08
C ALA A 983 -23.75 20.27 43.34
N GLN A 984 -24.27 19.05 43.45
CA GLN A 984 -25.12 18.60 44.55
C GLN A 984 -24.84 17.13 44.92
N THR A 985 -25.44 16.62 46.01
CA THR A 985 -25.11 15.29 46.58
C THR A 985 -26.23 14.25 46.50
N GLN A 986 -27.41 14.60 46.02
CA GLN A 986 -28.61 13.76 46.04
C GLN A 986 -28.87 13.01 44.74
N TYR A 987 -28.59 13.64 43.59
CA TYR A 987 -28.90 13.14 42.26
C TYR A 987 -27.63 12.84 41.47
N ALA A 988 -27.74 11.88 40.55
CA ALA A 988 -26.74 11.60 39.54
C ALA A 988 -27.38 11.73 38.17
N PHE A 989 -26.94 12.73 37.41
CA PHE A 989 -27.39 12.95 36.04
C PHE A 989 -26.49 12.15 35.10
N GLU A 990 -27.10 11.30 34.27
CA GLU A 990 -26.38 10.44 33.35
C GLU A 990 -26.92 10.64 31.93
N PRO A 991 -26.07 10.96 30.94
CA PRO A 991 -26.51 10.92 29.55
C PRO A 991 -26.81 9.47 29.17
N VAL A 992 -28.01 9.22 28.64
CA VAL A 992 -28.40 7.89 28.14
C VAL A 992 -28.66 7.96 26.65
N SER A 993 -28.40 6.85 25.96
CA SER A 993 -28.61 6.75 24.52
C SER A 993 -29.17 5.37 24.19
N PHE A 994 -30.31 5.34 23.51
CA PHE A 994 -30.89 4.13 22.95
C PHE A 994 -31.58 4.47 21.63
N PRO A 995 -31.67 3.51 20.68
CA PRO A 995 -32.45 3.69 19.48
C PRO A 995 -33.94 3.82 19.84
N ALA A 996 -34.60 4.84 19.28
CA ALA A 996 -36.02 5.04 19.46
C ALA A 996 -36.79 3.83 18.88
N PRO A 997 -37.75 3.22 19.62
CA PRO A 997 -38.57 2.15 19.08
C PRO A 997 -39.28 2.55 17.78
N ILE A 998 -39.56 1.59 16.89
CA ILE A 998 -40.20 1.88 15.59
C ILE A 998 -41.53 2.62 15.78
N GLY A 999 -41.70 3.71 15.04
CA GLY A 999 -42.87 4.59 15.08
C GLY A 999 -42.93 5.56 16.27
N THR A 1000 -41.87 5.65 17.10
CA THR A 1000 -41.80 6.61 18.23
C THR A 1000 -42.04 8.05 17.78
N TRP A 1001 -41.67 8.36 16.55
CA TRP A 1001 -41.84 9.67 15.92
C TRP A 1001 -43.12 9.80 15.08
N ARG A 1002 -44.12 8.91 15.26
CA ARG A 1002 -45.41 9.08 14.60
C ARG A 1002 -46.01 10.39 15.09
N ARG A 1003 -46.20 11.32 14.16
CA ARG A 1003 -46.77 12.64 14.40
C ARG A 1003 -48.23 12.65 13.94
N GLU A 1004 -49.07 13.35 14.68
CA GLU A 1004 -50.43 13.66 14.27
C GLU A 1004 -50.42 15.01 13.56
N GLN A 1005 -50.96 15.03 12.33
CA GLN A 1005 -51.12 16.25 11.57
C GLN A 1005 -52.31 17.04 12.12
N GLU A 1006 -52.10 18.30 12.43
CA GLU A 1006 -53.16 19.23 12.82
C GLU A 1006 -52.95 20.56 12.10
N LYS A 1007 -53.85 20.87 11.15
CA LYS A 1007 -53.67 21.96 10.17
C LYS A 1007 -52.32 21.80 9.44
N ASP A 1008 -51.46 22.82 9.50
CA ASP A 1008 -50.18 22.87 8.79
C ASP A 1008 -48.99 22.31 9.61
N GLN A 1009 -49.20 21.86 10.85
CA GLN A 1009 -48.13 21.39 11.74
C GLN A 1009 -48.33 19.95 12.20
N ALA A 1010 -47.24 19.17 12.20
CA ALA A 1010 -47.23 17.79 12.68
C ALA A 1010 -46.70 17.73 14.12
N PHE A 1011 -47.49 17.24 15.07
CA PHE A 1011 -47.14 17.18 16.49
C PHE A 1011 -46.80 15.76 16.97
N VAL A 1012 -45.82 15.64 17.85
CA VAL A 1012 -45.61 14.44 18.65
C VAL A 1012 -46.61 14.45 19.82
N VAL A 1013 -47.33 13.35 20.02
CA VAL A 1013 -48.28 13.20 21.13
C VAL A 1013 -47.57 12.63 22.35
N ALA A 1014 -47.57 13.37 23.46
CA ALA A 1014 -46.81 13.03 24.67
C ALA A 1014 -47.25 11.69 25.29
N GLU A 1015 -48.55 11.39 25.31
CA GLU A 1015 -49.09 10.13 25.82
C GLU A 1015 -48.64 8.93 24.98
N THR A 1016 -48.64 9.07 23.66
CA THR A 1016 -48.16 8.03 22.74
C THR A 1016 -46.66 7.78 22.93
N LEU A 1017 -45.88 8.83 23.16
CA LEU A 1017 -44.46 8.74 23.44
C LEU A 1017 -44.21 8.04 24.80
N TYR A 1018 -45.00 8.38 25.82
CA TYR A 1018 -44.94 7.74 27.13
C TYR A 1018 -45.17 6.23 27.05
N GLU A 1019 -46.24 5.78 26.39
CA GLU A 1019 -46.57 4.35 26.29
C GLU A 1019 -45.46 3.52 25.64
N ARG A 1020 -44.70 4.12 24.73
CA ARG A 1020 -43.58 3.48 24.02
C ARG A 1020 -42.29 3.44 24.83
N LEU A 1021 -42.08 4.40 25.72
CA LEU A 1021 -40.82 4.58 26.45
C LEU A 1021 -40.91 4.18 27.93
N LYS A 1022 -42.11 3.89 28.46
CA LYS A 1022 -42.33 3.62 29.89
C LYS A 1022 -41.48 2.48 30.47
N THR A 1023 -40.98 1.57 29.64
CA THR A 1023 -40.09 0.47 30.08
C THR A 1023 -38.61 0.88 30.14
N LYS A 1024 -38.21 1.93 29.42
CA LYS A 1024 -36.80 2.34 29.26
C LYS A 1024 -36.11 2.75 30.56
N PRO A 1025 -36.74 3.46 31.51
CA PRO A 1025 -36.08 3.78 32.79
C PRO A 1025 -35.60 2.54 33.53
N LYS A 1026 -36.45 1.49 33.57
CA LYS A 1026 -36.12 0.20 34.18
C LYS A 1026 -35.01 -0.52 33.42
N GLU A 1027 -35.03 -0.50 32.09
CA GLU A 1027 -33.98 -1.09 31.24
C GLU A 1027 -32.63 -0.39 31.41
N LEU A 1028 -32.63 0.93 31.61
CA LEU A 1028 -31.44 1.76 31.77
C LEU A 1028 -30.97 1.84 33.24
N ALA A 1029 -31.70 1.21 34.16
CA ALA A 1029 -31.48 1.28 35.60
C ALA A 1029 -31.42 2.71 36.16
N VAL A 1030 -32.29 3.59 35.66
CA VAL A 1030 -32.48 4.97 36.16
C VAL A 1030 -33.86 5.10 36.80
N GLU A 1031 -34.01 5.92 37.85
CA GLU A 1031 -35.31 6.12 38.49
C GLU A 1031 -36.20 7.08 37.70
N GLN A 1032 -35.61 8.02 36.96
CA GLN A 1032 -36.31 8.94 36.06
C GLN A 1032 -35.57 9.07 34.73
N LEU A 1033 -36.32 9.29 33.66
CA LEU A 1033 -35.78 9.54 32.33
C LEU A 1033 -36.36 10.83 31.73
N ILE A 1034 -35.46 11.77 31.43
CA ILE A 1034 -35.75 13.01 30.74
C ILE A 1034 -35.52 12.78 29.24
N CYS A 1035 -36.58 12.84 28.44
CA CYS A 1035 -36.56 12.71 26.99
C CYS A 1035 -36.60 14.09 26.34
N MET A 1036 -35.52 14.47 25.67
CA MET A 1036 -35.42 15.73 24.94
C MET A 1036 -35.65 15.51 23.44
N ILE A 1037 -36.61 16.24 22.86
CA ILE A 1037 -36.99 16.12 21.45
C ILE A 1037 -36.96 17.47 20.74
N ASN A 1038 -36.75 17.47 19.41
CA ASN A 1038 -36.82 18.69 18.59
C ASN A 1038 -38.15 18.88 17.85
N PHE A 1039 -39.20 18.17 18.27
CA PHE A 1039 -40.49 18.24 17.59
C PHE A 1039 -41.49 19.00 18.43
N PRO A 1040 -42.45 19.71 17.81
CA PRO A 1040 -43.54 20.32 18.55
C PRO A 1040 -44.32 19.21 19.25
N LEU A 1041 -44.53 19.39 20.55
CA LEU A 1041 -45.15 18.43 21.44
C LEU A 1041 -46.58 18.88 21.75
N LYS A 1042 -47.52 17.93 21.81
CA LYS A 1042 -48.88 18.17 22.28
C LYS A 1042 -49.35 17.09 23.23
N ASP A 1043 -50.37 17.41 24.01
CA ASP A 1043 -51.21 16.47 24.73
C ASP A 1043 -52.68 16.59 24.26
N ALA A 1044 -53.61 15.94 24.96
CA ALA A 1044 -55.03 15.97 24.61
C ALA A 1044 -55.70 17.37 24.71
N ARG A 1045 -55.05 18.35 25.36
CA ARG A 1045 -55.65 19.67 25.69
C ARG A 1045 -54.83 20.85 25.18
N THR A 1046 -53.54 20.67 24.90
CA THR A 1046 -52.62 21.77 24.64
C THR A 1046 -51.55 21.37 23.62
N SER A 1047 -51.38 22.22 22.60
CA SER A 1047 -50.34 22.12 21.57
C SER A 1047 -49.15 23.01 21.92
N TYR A 1048 -47.97 22.72 21.36
CA TYR A 1048 -46.70 23.44 21.60
C TYR A 1048 -46.18 23.36 23.05
N LEU A 1049 -46.41 22.23 23.72
CA LEU A 1049 -45.89 21.99 25.06
C LEU A 1049 -44.36 22.09 25.09
N TYR A 1050 -43.85 22.91 26.00
CA TYR A 1050 -42.42 22.93 26.34
C TYR A 1050 -42.03 21.75 27.23
N TYR A 1051 -42.94 21.38 28.14
CA TYR A 1051 -42.71 20.44 29.21
C TYR A 1051 -43.95 19.57 29.42
N TRP A 1052 -43.76 18.26 29.53
CA TRP A 1052 -44.79 17.28 29.88
C TRP A 1052 -44.19 16.24 30.83
N ARG A 1053 -44.90 15.90 31.90
CA ARG A 1053 -44.41 14.95 32.92
C ARG A 1053 -45.45 13.89 33.25
N ARG A 1054 -44.99 12.65 33.25
CA ARG A 1054 -45.69 11.49 33.82
C ARG A 1054 -44.64 10.49 34.30
N ASP A 1055 -44.43 10.42 35.60
CA ASP A 1055 -43.37 9.59 36.18
C ASP A 1055 -43.49 8.12 35.73
N PRO A 1056 -42.37 7.45 35.36
CA PRO A 1056 -40.97 7.88 35.49
C PRO A 1056 -40.41 8.71 34.30
N LEU A 1057 -41.25 9.20 33.39
CA LEU A 1057 -40.84 9.91 32.17
C LEU A 1057 -41.17 11.41 32.20
N ILE A 1058 -40.22 12.19 31.72
CA ILE A 1058 -40.39 13.63 31.48
C ILE A 1058 -40.03 13.89 30.03
N VAL A 1059 -40.91 14.53 29.28
CA VAL A 1059 -40.68 14.89 27.88
C VAL A 1059 -40.55 16.40 27.78
N THR A 1060 -39.46 16.86 27.18
CA THR A 1060 -39.25 18.27 26.87
C THR A 1060 -39.04 18.47 25.38
N SER A 1061 -39.67 19.51 24.84
CA SER A 1061 -39.54 19.88 23.43
C SER A 1061 -38.72 21.16 23.30
N THR A 1062 -37.65 21.05 22.53
CA THR A 1062 -36.72 22.13 22.19
C THR A 1062 -37.02 22.81 20.85
N PHE A 1063 -38.12 22.41 20.19
CA PHE A 1063 -38.59 22.97 18.92
C PHE A 1063 -38.67 24.51 18.99
N GLU A 1064 -38.10 25.22 18.00
CA GLU A 1064 -37.98 26.70 17.93
C GLU A 1064 -37.18 27.39 19.06
N LEU A 1065 -36.71 26.65 20.07
CA LEU A 1065 -35.96 27.21 21.20
C LEU A 1065 -34.46 27.17 20.95
N LEU A 1066 -33.96 26.14 20.25
CA LEU A 1066 -32.53 26.02 19.94
C LEU A 1066 -32.04 27.16 19.04
N GLU A 1067 -32.86 27.60 18.09
CA GLU A 1067 -32.54 28.72 17.19
C GLU A 1067 -32.45 30.07 17.91
N GLN A 1068 -33.05 30.17 19.11
CA GLN A 1068 -33.03 31.38 19.96
C GLN A 1068 -31.91 31.35 21.00
N LEU A 1069 -31.13 30.27 21.08
CA LEU A 1069 -29.92 30.17 21.89
C LEU A 1069 -28.74 30.77 21.11
N ASN A 1070 -28.83 32.06 20.81
CA ASN A 1070 -27.73 32.85 20.26
C ASN A 1070 -27.51 34.04 21.19
N GLU A 1071 -26.25 34.41 21.41
CA GLU A 1071 -25.73 35.48 22.29
C GLU A 1071 -25.27 35.04 23.69
N ARG A 1072 -24.25 35.75 24.20
CA ARG A 1072 -23.55 35.56 25.49
C ARG A 1072 -24.46 35.47 26.75
N ASP A 1073 -25.76 35.73 26.61
CA ASP A 1073 -26.72 35.80 27.70
C ASP A 1073 -27.63 34.56 27.86
N TYR A 1074 -27.80 33.68 26.86
CA TYR A 1074 -28.70 32.51 26.94
C TYR A 1074 -28.04 31.23 26.41
N THR A 1075 -27.43 30.45 27.31
CA THR A 1075 -26.64 29.25 26.97
C THR A 1075 -27.44 27.95 27.09
N VAL A 1076 -27.07 26.92 26.33
CA VAL A 1076 -27.62 25.55 26.44
C VAL A 1076 -27.46 24.99 27.86
N GLU A 1077 -26.35 25.28 28.51
CA GLU A 1077 -26.03 24.80 29.85
C GLU A 1077 -26.99 25.37 30.90
N ARG A 1078 -27.31 26.67 30.83
CA ARG A 1078 -28.36 27.31 31.66
C ARG A 1078 -29.72 26.67 31.44
N MET A 1079 -30.12 26.47 30.17
CA MET A 1079 -31.36 25.76 29.85
C MET A 1079 -31.40 24.37 30.49
N MET A 1080 -30.31 23.61 30.39
CA MET A 1080 -30.19 22.27 30.96
C MET A 1080 -30.19 22.26 32.48
N ALA A 1081 -29.52 23.23 33.11
CA ALA A 1081 -29.54 23.42 34.56
C ALA A 1081 -30.96 23.73 35.05
N HIS A 1082 -31.69 24.59 34.36
CA HIS A 1082 -33.07 24.94 34.74
C HIS A 1082 -34.03 23.76 34.57
N LEU A 1083 -33.91 23.03 33.46
CA LEU A 1083 -34.68 21.79 33.26
C LEU A 1083 -34.40 20.78 34.38
N ALA A 1084 -33.13 20.54 34.70
CA ALA A 1084 -32.73 19.64 35.78
C ALA A 1084 -33.25 20.11 37.15
N ALA A 1085 -33.17 21.40 37.44
CA ALA A 1085 -33.67 22.00 38.68
C ALA A 1085 -35.19 21.88 38.79
N ALA A 1086 -35.95 22.09 37.71
CA ALA A 1086 -37.40 21.93 37.68
C ALA A 1086 -37.82 20.46 37.88
N VAL A 1087 -37.08 19.52 37.28
CA VAL A 1087 -37.32 18.08 37.45
C VAL A 1087 -37.08 17.65 38.90
N VAL A 1088 -35.93 18.04 39.48
CA VAL A 1088 -35.56 17.75 40.87
C VAL A 1088 -36.52 18.40 41.86
N ALA A 1089 -36.95 19.64 41.61
CA ALA A 1089 -37.94 20.34 42.43
C ALA A 1089 -39.22 19.52 42.58
N GLY A 1090 -39.65 18.84 41.52
CA GLY A 1090 -40.69 17.83 41.63
C GLY A 1090 -42.10 18.37 41.92
N ILE A 1091 -42.36 19.63 41.62
CA ILE A 1091 -43.67 20.29 41.80
C ILE A 1091 -44.19 20.85 40.47
N PRO A 1092 -45.51 20.98 40.28
CA PRO A 1092 -46.08 21.43 39.02
C PRO A 1092 -45.67 22.86 38.67
N PRO A 1093 -45.52 23.19 37.38
CA PRO A 1093 -45.28 24.56 36.95
C PRO A 1093 -46.49 25.45 37.25
N HIS A 1094 -46.26 26.76 37.39
CA HIS A 1094 -47.28 27.75 37.72
C HIS A 1094 -47.48 28.79 36.61
N PRO A 1095 -48.71 29.30 36.40
CA PRO A 1095 -48.96 30.36 35.44
C PRO A 1095 -48.51 31.74 35.96
N ARG A 1096 -48.50 32.74 35.08
CA ARG A 1096 -48.11 34.14 35.38
C ARG A 1096 -48.90 34.79 36.52
N ARG A 1097 -50.13 34.35 36.78
CA ARG A 1097 -50.97 34.86 37.88
C ARG A 1097 -50.48 34.43 39.26
N VAL A 1098 -49.66 33.39 39.33
CA VAL A 1098 -49.19 32.77 40.58
C VAL A 1098 -47.78 33.21 40.95
N GLY A 1099 -46.92 33.53 39.99
CA GLY A 1099 -45.55 33.94 40.24
C GLY A 1099 -44.87 34.52 39.00
N PRO A 1100 -43.67 35.10 39.18
CA PRO A 1100 -42.93 35.77 38.11
C PRO A 1100 -42.37 34.77 37.08
N ALA A 1101 -42.01 35.29 35.90
CA ALA A 1101 -41.51 34.50 34.77
C ALA A 1101 -40.04 34.06 34.90
N ASP A 1102 -39.31 34.64 35.87
CA ASP A 1102 -37.94 34.29 36.24
C ASP A 1102 -37.86 33.12 37.23
N CYS A 1103 -38.95 32.35 37.38
CA CYS A 1103 -38.98 31.12 38.17
C CYS A 1103 -38.74 29.90 37.27
N PRO A 1104 -37.88 28.93 37.65
CA PRO A 1104 -37.67 27.70 36.86
C PRO A 1104 -38.92 26.83 36.74
N LEU A 1105 -39.97 27.11 37.52
CA LEU A 1105 -41.27 26.45 37.47
C LEU A 1105 -42.34 27.32 36.81
N PHE A 1106 -41.96 28.38 36.10
CA PHE A 1106 -42.91 29.18 35.35
C PHE A 1106 -43.39 28.42 34.11
N TYR A 1107 -44.70 28.39 33.89
CA TYR A 1107 -45.29 27.77 32.70
C TYR A 1107 -45.10 28.68 31.47
N ASN A 1108 -44.17 28.30 30.61
CA ASN A 1108 -43.77 29.09 29.44
C ASN A 1108 -44.69 28.89 28.23
N GLU A 1109 -45.93 29.39 28.31
CA GLU A 1109 -46.94 29.32 27.24
C GLU A 1109 -46.48 29.94 25.92
N LYS A 1110 -45.63 30.97 26.00
CA LYS A 1110 -45.16 31.75 24.84
C LYS A 1110 -43.82 31.27 24.27
N ARG A 1111 -43.25 30.19 24.83
CA ARG A 1111 -41.90 29.69 24.49
C ARG A 1111 -40.81 30.79 24.49
N ASP A 1112 -40.90 31.74 25.44
CA ASP A 1112 -39.92 32.82 25.60
C ASP A 1112 -38.61 32.27 26.19
N ILE A 1113 -37.50 32.41 25.46
CA ILE A 1113 -36.19 31.87 25.85
C ILE A 1113 -35.71 32.38 27.22
N ARG A 1114 -36.11 33.59 27.64
CA ARG A 1114 -35.71 34.17 28.94
C ARG A 1114 -36.23 33.39 30.13
N SER A 1115 -37.40 32.77 29.98
CA SER A 1115 -38.02 31.95 31.04
C SER A 1115 -37.41 30.54 31.11
N ILE A 1116 -36.47 30.21 30.22
CA ILE A 1116 -35.86 28.89 30.09
C ILE A 1116 -34.34 28.94 30.25
N ALA A 1117 -33.66 29.98 29.74
CA ALA A 1117 -32.20 30.10 29.74
C ALA A 1117 -31.70 31.41 30.39
N GLY A 1118 -32.59 32.30 30.84
CA GLY A 1118 -32.23 33.51 31.58
C GLY A 1118 -31.87 33.24 33.04
N ARG A 1119 -31.53 34.24 33.85
CA ARG A 1119 -31.20 34.01 35.27
C ARG A 1119 -32.47 33.68 36.07
N LEU A 1120 -32.67 32.42 36.43
CA LEU A 1120 -33.88 31.96 37.12
C LEU A 1120 -33.65 31.72 38.62
N THR A 1121 -34.65 32.05 39.45
CA THR A 1121 -34.67 31.76 40.88
C THR A 1121 -36.05 31.32 41.35
N PHE A 1122 -36.14 30.38 42.30
CA PHE A 1122 -37.43 29.92 42.83
C PHE A 1122 -38.19 31.06 43.52
N CYS A 1123 -39.39 31.36 43.04
CA CYS A 1123 -40.23 32.43 43.61
C CYS A 1123 -40.74 32.07 45.03
N ALA A 1124 -41.16 33.09 45.79
CA ALA A 1124 -41.64 32.90 47.16
C ALA A 1124 -42.82 31.92 47.26
N ASN A 1125 -43.69 31.85 46.25
CA ASN A 1125 -44.84 30.94 46.23
C ASN A 1125 -44.43 29.48 45.98
N CYS A 1126 -43.42 29.23 45.13
CA CYS A 1126 -42.85 27.90 44.96
C CYS A 1126 -42.09 27.45 46.21
N ARG A 1127 -41.30 28.32 46.82
CA ARG A 1127 -40.54 28.01 48.06
C ARG A 1127 -41.45 27.54 49.20
N LYS A 1128 -42.65 28.12 49.33
CA LYS A 1128 -43.66 27.72 50.35
C LYS A 1128 -44.18 26.29 50.18
N GLN A 1129 -44.07 25.69 48.99
CA GLN A 1129 -44.53 24.31 48.74
C GLN A 1129 -43.54 23.25 49.28
N PHE A 1130 -42.32 23.64 49.65
CA PHE A 1130 -41.31 22.72 50.19
C PHE A 1130 -41.35 22.70 51.73
N THR A 1131 -42.38 22.04 52.28
CA THR A 1131 -42.67 22.08 53.73
C THR A 1131 -41.91 21.01 54.53
N ASP A 1132 -41.86 19.77 54.03
CA ASP A 1132 -41.20 18.63 54.67
C ASP A 1132 -39.68 18.58 54.42
N LYS A 1133 -39.00 17.66 55.12
CA LYS A 1133 -37.53 17.55 55.09
C LYS A 1133 -37.01 17.16 53.70
N ASP A 1134 -37.70 16.27 52.99
CA ASP A 1134 -37.30 15.77 51.68
C ASP A 1134 -37.56 16.82 50.60
N ALA A 1135 -38.65 17.58 50.72
CA ALA A 1135 -38.94 18.72 49.87
C ALA A 1135 -37.90 19.84 50.05
N LYS A 1136 -37.48 20.16 51.27
CA LYS A 1136 -36.40 21.13 51.52
C LYS A 1136 -35.07 20.68 50.93
N GLN A 1137 -34.77 19.40 50.98
CA GLN A 1137 -33.60 18.80 50.35
C GLN A 1137 -33.65 18.91 48.82
N ARG A 1138 -34.81 18.63 48.20
CA ARG A 1138 -35.05 18.84 46.76
C ARG A 1138 -34.84 20.30 46.35
N LEU A 1139 -35.35 21.25 47.15
CA LEU A 1139 -35.15 22.68 46.91
C LEU A 1139 -33.66 23.05 46.96
N GLN A 1140 -32.92 22.56 47.96
CA GLN A 1140 -31.48 22.82 48.09
C GLN A 1140 -30.69 22.24 46.90
N ALA A 1141 -30.99 21.01 46.48
CA ALA A 1141 -30.36 20.40 45.31
C ALA A 1141 -30.70 21.17 44.03
N ALA A 1142 -31.95 21.60 43.87
CA ALA A 1142 -32.38 22.40 42.71
C ALA A 1142 -31.69 23.77 42.68
N GLU A 1143 -31.55 24.47 43.81
CA GLU A 1143 -30.82 25.75 43.88
C GLU A 1143 -29.32 25.59 43.58
N GLN A 1144 -28.69 24.49 44.03
CA GLN A 1144 -27.30 24.16 43.69
C GLN A 1144 -27.11 23.86 42.20
N ILE A 1145 -28.08 23.18 41.58
CA ILE A 1145 -28.12 22.92 40.14
C ILE A 1145 -28.21 24.23 39.36
N LEU A 1146 -29.07 25.17 39.76
CA LEU A 1146 -29.15 26.51 39.14
C LEU A 1146 -27.82 27.25 39.28
N ALA A 1147 -27.21 27.24 40.47
CA ALA A 1147 -25.94 27.92 40.73
C ALA A 1147 -24.73 27.30 39.99
N ALA A 1148 -24.85 26.07 39.49
CA ALA A 1148 -23.81 25.44 38.67
C ALA A 1148 -23.58 26.21 37.36
N TYR A 1149 -24.60 26.91 36.86
CA TYR A 1149 -24.58 27.75 35.65
C TYR A 1149 -25.34 29.06 35.92
N PRO A 1150 -24.69 30.03 36.60
CA PRO A 1150 -25.33 31.25 37.10
C PRO A 1150 -25.71 32.25 36.01
#